data_AF-A0A507CYV8-F1
#
_entry.id   AF-A0A507CYV8-F1
#
_cell.length_a   1.000
_cell.length_b   1.000
_cell.length_c   1.000
_cell.angle_alpha   90.00
_cell.angle_beta   90.00
_cell.angle_gamma   90.00
#
_symmetry.space_group_name_H-M   'P 1'
#
loop_
_entity.id
_entity.type
_entity.pdbx_description
1 polymer ?
#
loop_
_entity_poly.entity_id
_entity_poly.type
_entity_poly.pdbx_seq_one_letter_code
_entity_poly.pdbx_strand_id
1 'polypeptide(L)'
;MKRNDISSLLVRTAPDLDPELLSYASSYFDDDTSDRSQEALNDFLNPILSEAGLDQDHIADLCANLSQLTAHQASNGHTPDEAVKLSSTVNMKAKSNTKQKDMFGFGASGTGNPLDLSHHSVSGRLPVKSTVNQDKLRMAEEQRRRKLEKRGEERLLEFIPVWNPAAPPPIIVNQGKLVTTGGASQSKDLKIENFDIQYAGKKILQNADLTMTYGRRYGLVGKNGVGKSTLLRAIAHGELQTPPHIRILHVEQEIAGDDTEAIVSVLQADIERESLLKEEKDLNADLQRKDLTHDDYLVKSARLKEVYNKLEEIEADKAESRASSILAGLGFTPEQQKAATRTFSGGWRMRLALARALFCRPDLLLADEVTNFLDFPAVVWLEQYFQRWSATLLVVSHDRSFLDAVTTDILHLHGGLLEPYRGNFSQFLGTHAEKRKNQLREYESQLQYRAHLQAFIDRWRYNANRAAQAQSKIKILEKLPPLEPPPKDEMDGLATDEVTGENIYFRFPEAEKLSPPILQMNDVSFGYTQNRLILKKVSLDLQMDSKIAIVGPNGAGKTTLVRLITEEVAPMNGIIHRHGRLRMALFSQHHVDQLDLAYSAVHFLQSRFPGRTEEEYRRVLARYGLTGTTALQPIGTLSGGQKSRVVFAWMALSNPHVLILDEPTNHLDMSSIDALAAGLRKFNGGIIIVSHDQRFLDAVCNEIWICDNGAMTRFEGRTGVQQGIVEQYKRSLLVEF
;
A
#
# COMPACT_ATOMS: atom_id res chain seq x y z
N MET A 1 12.42 -19.59 34.87
CA MET A 1 11.67 -20.65 35.58
C MET A 1 12.09 -20.63 37.04
N LYS A 2 11.19 -20.93 37.99
CA LYS A 2 11.46 -20.78 39.43
C LYS A 2 12.33 -21.96 39.93
N ARG A 3 13.18 -21.69 40.92
CA ARG A 3 14.08 -22.57 41.73
C ARG A 3 13.64 -24.01 42.03
N ASN A 4 12.36 -24.35 41.86
CA ASN A 4 11.80 -25.67 42.13
C ASN A 4 12.09 -26.69 41.01
N ASP A 5 12.38 -26.26 39.79
CA ASP A 5 12.61 -27.20 38.66
C ASP A 5 14.04 -27.76 38.63
N ILE A 6 15.04 -26.99 39.08
CA ILE A 6 16.44 -27.41 39.11
C ILE A 6 16.70 -28.35 40.28
N SER A 7 16.17 -28.01 41.45
CA SER A 7 16.27 -28.85 42.66
C SER A 7 15.57 -30.20 42.48
N SER A 8 14.42 -30.26 41.81
CA SER A 8 13.74 -31.52 41.51
C SER A 8 14.51 -32.40 40.51
N LEU A 9 15.24 -31.80 39.57
CA LEU A 9 16.11 -32.51 38.63
C LEU A 9 17.33 -33.14 39.30
N LEU A 10 17.93 -32.45 40.28
CA LEU A 10 19.06 -32.97 41.07
C LEU A 10 18.65 -34.11 42.01
N VAL A 11 17.49 -33.99 42.69
CA VAL A 11 16.95 -35.06 43.55
C VAL A 11 16.60 -36.32 42.73
N ARG A 12 16.12 -36.16 41.50
CA ARG A 12 15.71 -37.28 40.64
C ARG A 12 16.89 -38.10 40.13
N THR A 13 18.08 -37.52 40.06
CA THR A 13 19.26 -38.09 39.42
C THR A 13 20.26 -38.61 40.45
N ALA A 14 20.36 -37.97 41.60
CA ALA A 14 21.16 -38.41 42.73
C ALA A 14 20.28 -38.47 44.02
N PRO A 15 19.52 -39.56 44.23
CA PRO A 15 18.59 -39.67 45.35
C PRO A 15 19.27 -39.84 46.72
N ASP A 16 20.53 -40.29 46.74
CA ASP A 16 21.31 -40.57 47.95
C ASP A 16 22.24 -39.40 48.36
N LEU A 17 22.06 -38.22 47.76
CA LEU A 17 22.87 -37.03 48.01
C LEU A 17 22.45 -36.34 49.33
N ASP A 18 23.44 -35.95 50.13
CA ASP A 18 23.23 -35.27 51.41
C ASP A 18 22.51 -33.90 51.21
N PRO A 19 21.53 -33.50 52.06
CA PRO A 19 20.75 -32.29 51.84
C PRO A 19 21.59 -31.00 51.82
N GLU A 20 22.72 -30.98 52.52
CA GLU A 20 23.65 -29.84 52.53
C GLU A 20 24.38 -29.68 51.18
N LEU A 21 24.81 -30.79 50.58
CA LEU A 21 25.44 -30.80 49.25
C LEU A 21 24.44 -30.46 48.13
N LEU A 22 23.18 -30.86 48.29
CA LEU A 22 22.12 -30.52 47.35
C LEU A 22 21.77 -29.02 47.37
N SER A 23 21.75 -28.43 48.57
CA SER A 23 21.64 -26.99 48.77
C SER A 23 22.80 -26.23 48.12
N TYR A 24 24.03 -26.73 48.30
CA TYR A 24 25.23 -26.15 47.70
C TYR A 24 25.21 -26.20 46.17
N ALA A 25 24.88 -27.36 45.58
CA ALA A 25 24.75 -27.53 44.12
C ALA A 25 23.64 -26.65 43.52
N SER A 26 22.54 -26.42 44.26
CA SER A 26 21.46 -25.54 43.80
C SER A 26 21.83 -24.06 43.84
N SER A 27 22.69 -23.64 44.79
CA SER A 27 23.11 -22.25 44.93
C SER A 27 23.91 -21.71 43.73
N TYR A 28 24.56 -22.60 42.97
CA TYR A 28 25.28 -22.27 41.73
C TYR A 28 24.37 -21.64 40.66
N PHE A 29 23.07 -21.93 40.68
CA PHE A 29 22.11 -21.42 39.70
C PHE A 29 21.36 -20.16 40.17
N ASP A 30 21.58 -19.72 41.42
CA ASP A 30 21.02 -18.47 41.96
C ASP A 30 21.89 -17.23 41.61
N ASP A 31 23.11 -17.43 41.09
CA ASP A 31 24.02 -16.36 40.62
C ASP A 31 23.90 -16.16 39.09
N ASP A 32 23.63 -14.94 38.62
CA ASP A 32 23.48 -14.60 37.19
C ASP A 32 24.84 -14.47 36.46
N THR A 33 25.95 -14.48 37.21
CA THR A 33 27.32 -14.30 36.68
C THR A 33 28.10 -15.60 36.45
N SER A 34 27.54 -16.75 36.87
CA SER A 34 28.14 -18.08 36.74
C SER A 34 28.17 -18.59 35.29
N ASP A 35 29.29 -19.18 34.85
CA ASP A 35 29.39 -19.84 33.54
C ASP A 35 28.55 -21.12 33.49
N ARG A 36 27.48 -21.10 32.69
CA ARG A 36 26.50 -22.18 32.57
C ARG A 36 26.76 -23.10 31.36
N SER A 37 27.96 -23.03 30.79
CA SER A 37 28.40 -23.95 29.74
C SER A 37 28.50 -25.38 30.25
N GLN A 38 28.34 -26.34 29.34
CA GLN A 38 28.39 -27.76 29.67
C GLN A 38 29.74 -28.19 30.26
N GLU A 39 30.84 -27.58 29.84
CA GLU A 39 32.19 -27.85 30.38
C GLU A 39 32.33 -27.33 31.82
N ALA A 40 31.91 -26.10 32.09
CA ALA A 40 31.97 -25.49 33.43
C ALA A 40 31.07 -26.21 34.45
N LEU A 41 29.88 -26.64 34.02
CA LEU A 41 28.96 -27.44 34.83
C LEU A 41 29.54 -28.83 35.12
N ASN A 42 30.21 -29.45 34.16
CA ASN A 42 30.86 -30.75 34.34
C ASN A 42 32.04 -30.63 35.32
N ASP A 43 32.89 -29.60 35.20
CA ASP A 43 34.00 -29.40 36.14
C ASP A 43 33.52 -29.10 37.58
N PHE A 44 32.38 -28.41 37.74
CA PHE A 44 31.82 -28.07 39.06
C PHE A 44 31.07 -29.23 39.72
N LEU A 45 30.22 -29.94 38.97
CA LEU A 45 29.34 -30.97 39.52
C LEU A 45 29.99 -32.36 39.61
N ASN A 46 30.98 -32.66 38.76
CA ASN A 46 31.63 -33.97 38.72
C ASN A 46 32.34 -34.38 40.03
N PRO A 47 33.12 -33.54 40.73
CA PRO A 47 33.71 -33.95 42.01
C PRO A 47 32.66 -34.23 43.10
N ILE A 48 31.54 -33.50 43.11
CA ILE A 48 30.47 -33.67 44.11
C ILE A 48 29.65 -34.94 43.84
N LEU A 49 29.31 -35.17 42.57
CA LEU A 49 28.47 -36.30 42.18
C LEU A 49 29.26 -37.62 42.06
N SER A 50 30.58 -37.56 41.84
CA SER A 50 31.45 -38.74 41.87
C SER A 50 31.73 -39.25 43.28
N GLU A 51 31.89 -38.37 44.28
CA GLU A 51 31.92 -38.78 45.71
C GLU A 51 30.60 -39.43 46.16
N ALA A 52 29.49 -39.06 45.53
CA ALA A 52 28.17 -39.67 45.74
C ALA A 52 27.95 -40.98 44.95
N GLY A 53 28.95 -41.47 44.22
CA GLY A 53 28.93 -42.79 43.58
C GLY A 53 28.26 -42.86 42.20
N LEU A 54 28.08 -41.73 41.51
CA LEU A 54 27.55 -41.71 40.14
C LEU A 54 28.64 -41.94 39.08
N ASP A 55 28.28 -42.64 38.01
CA ASP A 55 29.13 -42.86 36.84
C ASP A 55 29.34 -41.58 36.01
N GLN A 56 30.53 -41.43 35.43
CA GLN A 56 30.93 -40.24 34.67
C GLN A 56 30.01 -39.92 33.48
N ASP A 57 29.42 -40.94 32.85
CA ASP A 57 28.50 -40.77 31.73
C ASP A 57 27.17 -40.14 32.17
N HIS A 58 26.65 -40.55 33.35
CA HIS A 58 25.42 -39.97 33.92
C HIS A 58 25.61 -38.53 34.40
N ILE A 59 26.81 -38.20 34.90
CA ILE A 59 27.18 -36.84 35.28
C ILE A 59 27.25 -35.93 34.05
N ALA A 60 27.86 -36.41 32.96
CA ALA A 60 27.96 -35.67 31.70
C ALA A 60 26.57 -35.39 31.08
N ASP A 61 25.66 -36.36 31.14
CA ASP A 61 24.28 -36.21 30.68
C ASP A 61 23.46 -35.23 31.54
N LEU A 62 23.66 -35.24 32.86
CA LEU A 62 23.05 -34.26 33.77
C LEU A 62 23.54 -32.83 33.48
N CYS A 63 24.85 -32.66 33.28
CA CYS A 63 25.44 -31.36 32.96
C CYS A 63 25.01 -30.87 31.56
N ALA A 64 24.84 -31.77 30.60
CA ALA A 64 24.24 -31.47 29.30
C ALA A 64 22.81 -30.95 29.46
N ASN A 65 21.98 -31.60 30.27
CA ASN A 65 20.60 -31.17 30.52
C ASN A 65 20.52 -29.85 31.30
N LEU A 66 21.36 -29.65 32.31
CA LEU A 66 21.39 -28.41 33.11
C LEU A 66 21.94 -27.22 32.33
N SER A 67 22.97 -27.43 31.49
CA SER A 67 23.46 -26.38 30.58
C SER A 67 22.37 -25.94 29.61
N GLN A 68 21.60 -26.90 29.08
CA GLN A 68 20.46 -26.62 28.20
C GLN A 68 19.35 -25.86 28.92
N LEU A 69 19.08 -26.18 30.18
CA LEU A 69 18.06 -25.50 30.98
C LEU A 69 18.47 -24.09 31.43
N THR A 70 19.78 -23.82 31.60
CA THR A 70 20.29 -22.59 32.24
C THR A 70 20.92 -21.59 31.26
N ALA A 71 21.35 -22.04 30.07
CA ALA A 71 21.66 -21.17 28.92
C ALA A 71 20.45 -20.30 28.52
N HIS A 72 19.24 -20.75 28.84
CA HIS A 72 18.02 -19.98 28.68
C HIS A 72 17.86 -18.80 29.67
N GLN A 73 18.73 -18.62 30.67
CA GLN A 73 18.64 -17.52 31.67
C GLN A 73 19.75 -16.45 31.59
N ALA A 74 20.95 -16.74 31.06
CA ALA A 74 22.10 -15.83 31.06
C ALA A 74 22.07 -14.69 30.00
N SER A 75 20.94 -14.45 29.34
CA SER A 75 20.75 -13.34 28.40
C SER A 75 20.58 -11.97 29.08
N ASN A 76 20.73 -11.89 30.41
CA ASN A 76 20.66 -10.66 31.20
C ASN A 76 21.95 -10.44 32.04
N GLY A 77 22.97 -9.76 31.48
CA GLY A 77 23.85 -8.88 32.30
C GLY A 77 25.38 -9.11 32.39
N HIS A 78 26.12 -8.61 31.39
CA HIS A 78 27.40 -7.83 31.45
C HIS A 78 28.72 -8.32 32.14
N THR A 79 29.83 -7.88 31.53
CA THR A 79 31.29 -8.23 31.62
C THR A 79 32.10 -7.35 32.64
N PRO A 80 33.47 -7.38 32.82
CA PRO A 80 34.56 -8.14 32.15
C PRO A 80 35.81 -8.65 32.99
N ASP A 81 36.36 -9.82 32.59
CA ASP A 81 37.77 -10.16 32.18
C ASP A 81 39.00 -10.11 33.17
N GLU A 82 39.60 -11.27 33.51
CA GLU A 82 41.02 -11.63 33.22
C GLU A 82 41.35 -13.13 33.49
N ALA A 83 42.30 -13.68 32.74
CA ALA A 83 42.40 -15.09 32.30
C ALA A 83 43.53 -15.93 32.93
N VAL A 84 43.42 -17.28 32.85
CA VAL A 84 44.58 -18.20 32.93
C VAL A 84 44.50 -19.37 31.91
N LYS A 85 45.62 -19.53 31.19
CA LYS A 85 46.21 -20.62 30.36
C LYS A 85 45.83 -22.09 30.72
N LEU A 86 45.91 -23.12 29.85
CA LEU A 86 47.02 -23.57 28.96
C LEU A 86 46.61 -24.81 28.10
N SER A 87 47.42 -25.08 27.06
CA SER A 87 47.77 -26.38 26.43
C SER A 87 46.71 -27.27 25.77
N SER A 88 46.81 -27.44 24.44
CA SER A 88 47.53 -28.57 23.82
C SER A 88 47.28 -28.62 22.31
N THR A 89 48.29 -29.13 21.59
CA THR A 89 48.43 -29.18 20.14
C THR A 89 47.76 -30.39 19.53
N VAL A 90 47.11 -30.26 18.36
CA VAL A 90 47.13 -31.32 17.35
C VAL A 90 47.31 -30.74 15.94
N ASN A 91 48.36 -31.26 15.32
CA ASN A 91 48.90 -31.03 13.99
C ASN A 91 48.31 -32.11 13.08
N MET A 92 47.99 -31.83 11.81
CA MET A 92 48.40 -32.71 10.70
C MET A 92 48.15 -32.11 9.31
N LYS A 93 49.29 -31.87 8.63
CA LYS A 93 49.52 -31.96 7.18
C LYS A 93 48.81 -33.21 6.59
N ALA A 94 48.49 -33.33 5.30
CA ALA A 94 49.41 -33.11 4.18
C ALA A 94 48.77 -33.33 2.79
N LYS A 95 49.49 -32.79 1.78
CA LYS A 95 49.73 -33.30 0.40
C LYS A 95 48.65 -33.05 -0.67
N SER A 96 48.97 -32.77 -1.94
CA SER A 96 50.24 -32.47 -2.65
C SER A 96 49.95 -32.21 -4.14
N ASN A 97 50.73 -31.31 -4.77
CA ASN A 97 51.20 -31.26 -6.17
C ASN A 97 50.18 -31.31 -7.34
N THR A 98 50.35 -30.53 -8.42
CA THR A 98 51.33 -30.80 -9.49
C THR A 98 51.38 -29.66 -10.55
N LYS A 99 52.61 -29.24 -10.95
CA LYS A 99 53.19 -28.73 -12.24
C LYS A 99 52.33 -27.83 -13.19
N GLN A 100 52.85 -26.93 -14.04
CA GLN A 100 54.09 -26.90 -14.84
C GLN A 100 54.32 -25.49 -15.47
N LYS A 101 55.56 -25.25 -15.91
CA LYS A 101 56.15 -24.06 -16.58
C LYS A 101 55.74 -23.88 -18.06
N ASP A 102 55.90 -22.66 -18.59
CA ASP A 102 56.71 -22.28 -19.78
C ASP A 102 56.41 -20.79 -20.18
N MET A 103 57.07 -20.16 -21.17
CA MET A 103 58.38 -19.50 -21.24
C MET A 103 58.30 -18.43 -22.39
N PHE A 104 59.23 -17.45 -22.44
CA PHE A 104 59.51 -16.45 -23.52
C PHE A 104 58.48 -15.31 -23.76
N GLY A 105 58.82 -14.06 -24.13
CA GLY A 105 60.07 -13.38 -24.55
C GLY A 105 59.74 -12.27 -25.60
N PHE A 106 60.49 -11.15 -25.62
CA PHE A 106 60.44 -9.98 -26.54
C PHE A 106 59.26 -8.99 -26.42
N GLY A 107 59.40 -7.66 -26.57
CA GLY A 107 60.52 -6.79 -26.91
C GLY A 107 60.02 -5.42 -27.44
N ALA A 108 60.48 -4.34 -26.79
CA ALA A 108 60.78 -2.98 -27.31
C ALA A 108 59.71 -2.03 -27.94
N SER A 109 59.97 -0.73 -27.65
CA SER A 109 59.48 0.54 -28.24
C SER A 109 58.06 0.97 -27.83
N GLY A 110 57.77 2.20 -27.42
CA GLY A 110 58.55 3.43 -27.30
C GLY A 110 57.56 4.61 -27.31
N THR A 111 57.95 5.72 -26.67
CA THR A 111 57.39 7.08 -26.79
C THR A 111 56.18 7.49 -25.91
N GLY A 112 56.40 8.53 -25.10
CA GLY A 112 55.43 9.64 -24.96
C GLY A 112 54.68 9.78 -23.63
N ASN A 113 55.33 10.28 -22.59
CA ASN A 113 54.67 11.02 -21.50
C ASN A 113 54.32 12.46 -21.98
N PRO A 114 53.29 13.12 -21.41
CA PRO A 114 53.55 14.11 -20.35
C PRO A 114 52.55 13.98 -19.18
N LEU A 115 53.02 13.89 -17.93
CA LEU A 115 53.29 15.00 -16.99
C LEU A 115 52.03 15.67 -16.42
N ASP A 116 51.77 15.42 -15.12
CA ASP A 116 51.53 16.46 -14.10
C ASP A 116 51.77 15.82 -12.70
N LEU A 117 52.91 16.09 -12.06
CA LEU A 117 53.17 17.12 -11.02
C LEU A 117 52.49 16.76 -9.67
N SER A 118 53.15 16.01 -8.77
CA SER A 118 54.09 16.45 -7.69
C SER A 118 53.35 17.02 -6.45
N HIS A 119 53.68 16.80 -5.16
CA HIS A 119 54.91 16.43 -4.45
C HIS A 119 54.62 15.82 -3.05
N HIS A 120 55.52 14.90 -2.64
CA HIS A 120 56.20 14.66 -1.32
C HIS A 120 55.45 14.76 0.03
N SER A 121 55.68 13.87 1.02
CA SER A 121 56.98 13.42 1.54
C SER A 121 56.90 12.20 2.51
N VAL A 122 57.90 11.30 2.41
CA VAL A 122 58.77 10.67 3.47
C VAL A 122 58.08 10.13 4.76
N SER A 123 58.23 8.90 5.28
CA SER A 123 59.19 7.77 5.13
C SER A 123 58.61 6.45 5.70
N GLY A 124 58.90 5.32 5.04
CA GLY A 124 59.36 4.10 5.75
C GLY A 124 58.37 2.99 6.14
N ARG A 125 57.89 2.20 5.16
CA ARG A 125 57.88 0.70 5.14
C ARG A 125 57.18 0.20 3.86
N LEU A 126 57.79 -0.75 3.17
CA LEU A 126 57.39 -1.27 1.85
C LEU A 126 55.96 -1.85 1.84
N PRO A 127 55.10 -1.52 0.85
CA PRO A 127 53.89 -2.30 0.57
C PRO A 127 54.21 -3.44 -0.41
N VAL A 128 53.72 -4.63 -0.06
CA VAL A 128 53.68 -5.82 -0.93
C VAL A 128 52.90 -5.46 -2.20
N LYS A 129 53.56 -5.47 -3.35
CA LYS A 129 52.92 -5.27 -4.66
C LYS A 129 51.91 -6.40 -4.92
N SER A 130 50.62 -6.08 -4.87
CA SER A 130 49.57 -6.91 -5.46
C SER A 130 49.78 -6.95 -6.97
N THR A 131 50.36 -8.04 -7.48
CA THR A 131 50.43 -8.29 -8.93
C THR A 131 49.06 -8.74 -9.44
N VAL A 132 48.12 -7.82 -9.53
CA VAL A 132 46.93 -7.96 -10.36
C VAL A 132 47.21 -7.17 -11.64
N ASN A 133 47.37 -7.88 -12.75
CA ASN A 133 47.59 -7.27 -14.06
C ASN A 133 46.33 -6.47 -14.44
N GLN A 134 46.38 -5.15 -14.27
CA GLN A 134 45.24 -4.26 -14.46
C GLN A 134 44.68 -4.32 -15.89
N ASP A 135 45.54 -4.58 -16.88
CA ASP A 135 45.14 -4.73 -18.27
C ASP A 135 44.33 -6.00 -18.53
N LYS A 136 44.66 -7.11 -17.84
CA LYS A 136 43.85 -8.34 -17.92
C LYS A 136 42.49 -8.17 -17.26
N LEU A 137 42.41 -7.36 -16.21
CA LEU A 137 41.16 -7.10 -15.49
C LEU A 137 40.23 -6.20 -16.33
N ARG A 138 40.79 -5.17 -16.98
CA ARG A 138 40.06 -4.32 -17.95
C ARG A 138 39.58 -5.10 -19.17
N MET A 139 40.43 -5.97 -19.74
CA MET A 139 40.00 -6.84 -20.85
C MET A 139 38.89 -7.82 -20.44
N ALA A 140 38.92 -8.34 -19.20
CA ALA A 140 37.86 -9.21 -18.68
C ALA A 140 36.56 -8.45 -18.37
N GLU A 141 36.65 -7.18 -17.97
CA GLU A 141 35.49 -6.28 -17.80
C GLU A 141 34.89 -5.86 -19.15
N GLU A 142 35.71 -5.52 -20.15
CA GLU A 142 35.24 -5.21 -21.50
C GLU A 142 34.62 -6.42 -22.20
N GLN A 143 35.17 -7.62 -22.01
CA GLN A 143 34.54 -8.84 -22.52
C GLN A 143 33.22 -9.16 -21.80
N ARG A 144 33.11 -8.88 -20.49
CA ARG A 144 31.84 -8.97 -19.76
C ARG A 144 30.84 -7.92 -20.26
N ARG A 145 31.28 -6.68 -20.48
CA ARG A 145 30.47 -5.57 -21.00
C ARG A 145 29.97 -5.87 -22.41
N ARG A 146 30.82 -6.38 -23.31
CA ARG A 146 30.41 -6.83 -24.65
C ARG A 146 29.46 -8.02 -24.63
N LYS A 147 29.59 -8.95 -23.68
CA LYS A 147 28.62 -10.05 -23.50
C LYS A 147 27.28 -9.56 -22.93
N LEU A 148 27.30 -8.53 -22.07
CA LEU A 148 26.11 -7.85 -21.55
C LEU A 148 25.43 -6.98 -22.62
N GLU A 149 26.20 -6.27 -23.44
CA GLU A 149 25.73 -5.48 -24.60
C GLU A 149 25.12 -6.41 -25.66
N LYS A 150 25.78 -7.53 -26.01
CA LYS A 150 25.19 -8.54 -26.94
C LYS A 150 23.93 -9.22 -26.41
N ARG A 151 23.81 -9.41 -25.08
CA ARG A 151 22.58 -9.90 -24.45
C ARG A 151 21.50 -8.82 -24.31
N GLY A 152 21.89 -7.54 -24.29
CA GLY A 152 20.99 -6.39 -24.20
C GLY A 152 20.43 -5.96 -25.56
N GLU A 153 21.23 -6.07 -26.63
CA GLU A 153 20.82 -5.67 -27.99
C GLU A 153 19.84 -6.65 -28.64
N GLU A 154 19.86 -7.94 -28.31
CA GLU A 154 18.87 -8.90 -28.82
C GLU A 154 17.45 -8.71 -28.25
N ARG A 155 17.27 -7.83 -27.24
CA ARG A 155 15.94 -7.52 -26.65
C ARG A 155 15.37 -6.15 -27.02
N LEU A 156 16.01 -5.36 -27.90
CA LEU A 156 15.70 -3.93 -28.05
C LEU A 156 15.16 -3.48 -29.41
N LEU A 157 14.52 -4.35 -30.20
CA LEU A 157 13.77 -3.92 -31.39
C LEU A 157 12.43 -4.66 -31.58
N GLU A 158 11.70 -4.90 -30.49
CA GLU A 158 10.23 -4.93 -30.58
C GLU A 158 9.73 -3.54 -30.19
N PHE A 159 9.10 -2.87 -31.14
CA PHE A 159 8.56 -1.51 -31.03
C PHE A 159 7.73 -1.35 -29.75
N ILE A 160 8.28 -0.65 -28.75
CA ILE A 160 7.49 -0.13 -27.62
C ILE A 160 6.76 1.10 -28.15
N PRO A 161 5.41 1.11 -28.24
CA PRO A 161 4.69 2.29 -28.68
C PRO A 161 4.93 3.44 -27.69
N VAL A 162 5.41 4.56 -28.22
CA VAL A 162 5.56 5.81 -27.46
C VAL A 162 4.16 6.30 -27.08
N TRP A 163 3.95 6.49 -25.78
CA TRP A 163 2.72 7.00 -25.19
C TRP A 163 2.24 8.28 -25.88
N ASN A 164 1.01 8.23 -26.43
CA ASN A 164 0.30 9.40 -26.95
C ASN A 164 -0.84 9.77 -25.98
N PRO A 165 -0.72 10.86 -25.19
CA PRO A 165 -1.75 11.29 -24.25
C PRO A 165 -3.06 11.75 -24.90
N ALA A 166 -3.10 11.94 -26.23
CA ALA A 166 -4.28 12.40 -26.96
C ALA A 166 -5.16 11.27 -27.52
N ALA A 167 -4.72 10.00 -27.42
CA ALA A 167 -5.52 8.86 -27.85
C ALA A 167 -6.31 8.31 -26.65
N PRO A 168 -7.65 8.29 -26.68
CA PRO A 168 -8.39 7.54 -25.67
C PRO A 168 -7.92 6.08 -25.77
N PRO A 169 -7.54 5.42 -24.66
CA PRO A 169 -7.38 3.99 -24.68
C PRO A 169 -8.71 3.41 -25.22
N PRO A 170 -8.67 2.52 -26.21
CA PRO A 170 -9.84 1.72 -26.48
C PRO A 170 -10.29 1.11 -25.14
N ILE A 171 -11.57 0.77 -25.03
CA ILE A 171 -11.89 -0.37 -24.18
C ILE A 171 -11.13 -1.53 -24.82
N ILE A 172 -9.88 -1.75 -24.37
CA ILE A 172 -9.06 -2.85 -24.83
C ILE A 172 -9.65 -4.05 -24.12
N VAL A 173 -10.73 -4.57 -24.69
CA VAL A 173 -10.95 -6.00 -24.60
C VAL A 173 -9.79 -6.56 -25.41
N ASN A 174 -8.71 -6.94 -24.73
CA ASN A 174 -7.62 -7.68 -25.35
C ASN A 174 -8.21 -9.06 -25.69
N GLN A 175 -9.01 -9.11 -26.75
CA GLN A 175 -9.37 -10.35 -27.42
C GLN A 175 -8.16 -10.66 -28.29
N GLY A 176 -7.13 -11.23 -27.68
CA GLY A 176 -6.13 -11.95 -28.45
C GLY A 176 -6.89 -12.88 -29.37
N LYS A 177 -6.64 -12.79 -30.69
CA LYS A 177 -7.18 -13.75 -31.66
C LYS A 177 -6.95 -15.13 -31.06
N LEU A 178 -8.00 -15.93 -30.91
CA LEU A 178 -7.92 -17.31 -30.47
C LEU A 178 -6.92 -18.03 -31.41
N VAL A 179 -5.67 -18.13 -30.98
CA VAL A 179 -4.70 -18.99 -31.64
C VAL A 179 -5.11 -20.39 -31.21
N THR A 180 -5.73 -21.12 -32.14
CA THR A 180 -6.07 -22.53 -31.99
C THR A 180 -4.77 -23.35 -32.01
N THR A 181 -4.01 -23.31 -30.92
CA THR A 181 -3.00 -24.32 -30.60
C THR A 181 -3.61 -25.29 -29.62
N GLY A 182 -3.81 -26.52 -30.07
CA GLY A 182 -4.64 -27.52 -29.40
C GLY A 182 -4.15 -27.95 -28.01
N GLY A 183 -5.09 -28.48 -27.24
CA GLY A 183 -4.85 -29.69 -26.43
C GLY A 183 -4.31 -29.54 -25.01
N ALA A 184 -4.21 -28.35 -24.42
CA ALA A 184 -3.95 -28.21 -22.99
C ALA A 184 -4.98 -27.26 -22.37
N SER A 185 -5.58 -27.64 -21.24
CA SER A 185 -6.36 -26.73 -20.40
C SER A 185 -5.46 -25.53 -20.06
N GLN A 186 -5.60 -24.43 -20.81
CA GLN A 186 -4.75 -23.27 -20.63
C GLN A 186 -5.09 -22.66 -19.28
N SER A 187 -4.13 -22.67 -18.35
CA SER A 187 -4.30 -22.08 -17.03
C SER A 187 -4.66 -20.60 -17.18
N LYS A 188 -5.68 -20.14 -16.47
CA LYS A 188 -6.05 -18.72 -16.38
C LYS A 188 -5.23 -17.96 -15.33
N ASP A 189 -4.18 -18.59 -14.80
CA ASP A 189 -3.25 -17.99 -13.86
C ASP A 189 -2.29 -17.06 -14.61
N LEU A 190 -2.02 -15.90 -14.03
CA LEU A 190 -1.10 -14.90 -14.55
C LEU A 190 0.18 -14.93 -13.72
N LYS A 191 1.30 -15.21 -14.38
CA LYS A 191 2.62 -15.28 -13.78
C LYS A 191 3.59 -14.44 -14.61
N ILE A 192 4.08 -13.36 -14.01
CA ILE A 192 5.02 -12.43 -14.62
C ILE A 192 6.20 -12.34 -13.66
N GLU A 193 7.36 -12.81 -14.09
CA GLU A 193 8.58 -12.83 -13.27
C GLU A 193 9.56 -11.77 -13.75
N ASN A 194 10.28 -11.19 -12.80
CA ASN A 194 11.42 -10.31 -13.00
C ASN A 194 11.18 -9.19 -14.03
N PHE A 195 10.13 -8.40 -13.79
CA PHE A 195 9.81 -7.25 -14.63
C PHE A 195 10.15 -5.92 -13.94
N ASP A 196 10.52 -4.93 -14.77
CA ASP A 196 10.83 -3.57 -14.37
C ASP A 196 9.82 -2.61 -15.00
N ILE A 197 9.36 -1.62 -14.22
CA ILE A 197 8.51 -0.54 -14.74
C ILE A 197 9.19 0.79 -14.45
N GLN A 198 9.32 1.61 -15.49
CA GLN A 198 9.87 2.95 -15.41
C GLN A 198 8.89 3.95 -16.04
N TYR A 199 8.66 5.07 -15.37
CA TYR A 199 7.78 6.13 -15.87
C TYR A 199 8.45 7.49 -15.70
N ALA A 200 8.49 8.27 -16.78
CA ALA A 200 9.09 9.61 -16.80
C ALA A 200 10.50 9.69 -16.16
N GLY A 201 11.32 8.65 -16.35
CA GLY A 201 12.67 8.57 -15.80
C GLY A 201 12.77 8.13 -14.33
N LYS A 202 11.64 7.96 -13.62
CA LYS A 202 11.58 7.38 -12.27
C LYS A 202 11.36 5.87 -12.36
N LYS A 203 12.19 5.09 -11.68
CA LYS A 203 12.00 3.64 -11.53
C LYS A 203 10.86 3.39 -10.53
N ILE A 204 9.77 2.80 -11.01
CA ILE A 204 8.57 2.49 -10.23
C ILE A 204 8.66 1.10 -9.61
N LEU A 205 9.08 0.11 -10.39
CA LEU A 205 9.27 -1.27 -9.96
C LEU A 205 10.59 -1.81 -10.48
N GLN A 206 11.28 -2.60 -9.65
CA GLN A 206 12.54 -3.26 -10.00
C GLN A 206 12.50 -4.72 -9.58
N ASN A 207 12.85 -5.62 -10.51
CA ASN A 207 12.87 -7.07 -10.34
C ASN A 207 11.60 -7.59 -9.63
N ALA A 208 10.43 -7.09 -10.06
CA ALA A 208 9.17 -7.44 -9.43
C ALA A 208 8.66 -8.79 -9.96
N ASP A 209 8.04 -9.56 -9.08
CA ASP A 209 7.35 -10.82 -9.42
C ASP A 209 5.86 -10.67 -9.10
N LEU A 210 5.01 -10.95 -10.10
CA LEU A 210 3.56 -10.90 -9.97
C LEU A 210 2.98 -12.28 -10.28
N THR A 211 2.35 -12.88 -9.28
CA THR A 211 1.62 -14.15 -9.41
C THR A 211 0.17 -13.96 -9.00
N MET A 212 -0.74 -14.08 -9.96
CA MET A 212 -2.18 -14.01 -9.74
C MET A 212 -2.84 -15.31 -10.19
N THR A 213 -3.45 -16.02 -9.25
CA THR A 213 -4.19 -17.26 -9.53
C THR A 213 -5.65 -16.95 -9.84
N TYR A 214 -6.25 -17.73 -10.73
CA TYR A 214 -7.63 -17.53 -11.16
C TYR A 214 -8.63 -17.64 -10.01
N GLY A 215 -9.60 -16.71 -9.97
CA GLY A 215 -10.68 -16.69 -8.96
C GLY A 215 -10.30 -16.11 -7.60
N ARG A 216 -9.07 -15.58 -7.46
CA ARG A 216 -8.64 -14.84 -6.26
C ARG A 216 -8.82 -13.34 -6.44
N ARG A 217 -8.95 -12.63 -5.33
CA ARG A 217 -9.24 -11.19 -5.27
C ARG A 217 -8.07 -10.47 -4.62
N TYR A 218 -7.28 -9.79 -5.43
CA TYR A 218 -6.07 -9.09 -5.04
C TYR A 218 -6.38 -7.63 -4.74
N GLY A 219 -5.92 -7.13 -3.59
CA GLY A 219 -5.90 -5.69 -3.27
C GLY A 219 -4.51 -5.12 -3.47
N LEU A 220 -4.34 -4.14 -4.35
CA LEU A 220 -3.07 -3.42 -4.52
C LEU A 220 -3.04 -2.20 -3.60
N VAL A 221 -2.10 -2.19 -2.65
CA VAL A 221 -1.94 -1.11 -1.67
C VAL A 221 -0.53 -0.53 -1.73
N GLY A 222 -0.46 0.78 -1.50
CA GLY A 222 0.77 1.55 -1.49
C GLY A 222 0.45 3.05 -1.41
N LYS A 223 1.45 3.87 -1.14
CA LYS A 223 1.31 5.33 -1.09
C LYS A 223 0.96 5.93 -2.47
N ASN A 224 0.47 7.16 -2.47
CA ASN A 224 0.18 7.90 -3.68
C ASN A 224 1.46 8.27 -4.41
N GLY A 225 1.47 8.06 -5.74
CA GLY A 225 2.64 8.32 -6.57
C GLY A 225 3.73 7.24 -6.54
N VAL A 226 3.48 6.07 -5.92
CA VAL A 226 4.39 4.92 -5.99
C VAL A 226 4.27 4.18 -7.33
N GLY A 227 3.15 4.34 -8.05
CA GLY A 227 2.97 3.79 -9.41
C GLY A 227 1.88 2.71 -9.54
N LYS A 228 0.89 2.67 -8.64
CA LYS A 228 -0.24 1.72 -8.66
C LYS A 228 -0.97 1.74 -10.00
N SER A 229 -1.48 2.90 -10.41
CA SER A 229 -2.14 3.08 -11.72
C SER A 229 -1.22 2.78 -12.89
N THR A 230 0.08 3.07 -12.77
CA THR A 230 1.07 2.74 -13.82
C THR A 230 1.23 1.24 -14.00
N LEU A 231 1.24 0.46 -12.91
CA LEU A 231 1.26 -1.00 -12.98
C LEU A 231 -0.01 -1.54 -13.66
N LEU A 232 -1.19 -1.02 -13.28
CA LEU A 232 -2.46 -1.43 -13.90
C LEU A 232 -2.49 -1.10 -15.39
N ARG A 233 -2.04 0.09 -15.79
CA ARG A 233 -1.90 0.48 -17.21
C ARG A 233 -0.93 -0.43 -17.97
N ALA A 234 0.22 -0.75 -17.38
CA ALA A 234 1.21 -1.64 -18.02
C ALA A 234 0.63 -3.03 -18.28
N ILE A 235 -0.19 -3.55 -17.36
CA ILE A 235 -0.92 -4.82 -17.55
C ILE A 235 -1.99 -4.66 -18.64
N ALA A 236 -2.80 -3.60 -18.59
CA ALA A 236 -3.91 -3.36 -19.52
C ALA A 236 -3.45 -3.16 -20.97
N HIS A 237 -2.34 -2.45 -21.17
CA HIS A 237 -1.77 -2.18 -22.49
C HIS A 237 -0.93 -3.34 -23.04
N GLY A 238 -0.73 -4.42 -22.26
CA GLY A 238 0.07 -5.57 -22.67
C GLY A 238 1.57 -5.27 -22.74
N GLU A 239 2.06 -4.25 -22.02
CA GLU A 239 3.49 -3.99 -21.87
C GLU A 239 4.17 -5.11 -21.07
N LEU A 240 3.43 -5.70 -20.15
CA LEU A 240 3.84 -6.92 -19.45
C LEU A 240 3.33 -8.14 -20.22
N GLN A 241 4.16 -9.17 -20.36
CA GLN A 241 3.81 -10.40 -21.07
C GLN A 241 2.71 -11.15 -20.33
N THR A 242 1.47 -10.97 -20.76
CA THR A 242 0.30 -11.71 -20.27
C THR A 242 -0.13 -12.78 -21.27
N PRO A 243 -0.64 -13.94 -20.80
CA PRO A 243 -1.17 -14.95 -21.71
C PRO A 243 -2.31 -14.40 -22.60
N PRO A 244 -2.28 -14.62 -23.93
CA PRO A 244 -3.18 -13.96 -24.88
C PRO A 244 -4.64 -14.42 -24.79
N HIS A 245 -4.90 -15.54 -24.12
CA HIS A 245 -6.24 -16.09 -23.91
C HIS A 245 -6.99 -15.47 -22.73
N ILE A 246 -6.32 -14.67 -21.89
CA ILE A 246 -6.94 -14.02 -20.73
C ILE A 246 -7.60 -12.71 -21.16
N ARG A 247 -8.91 -12.59 -20.92
CA ARG A 247 -9.63 -11.32 -21.14
C ARG A 247 -9.34 -10.38 -19.98
N ILE A 248 -8.50 -9.38 -20.21
CA ILE A 248 -8.19 -8.33 -19.24
C ILE A 248 -9.04 -7.11 -19.54
N LEU A 249 -9.63 -6.50 -18.51
CA LEU A 249 -10.36 -5.25 -18.63
C LEU A 249 -9.92 -4.28 -17.54
N HIS A 250 -9.63 -3.04 -17.94
CA HIS A 250 -9.20 -1.97 -17.05
C HIS A 250 -10.25 -0.86 -16.96
N VAL A 251 -10.64 -0.53 -15.74
CA VAL A 251 -11.57 0.56 -15.44
C VAL A 251 -10.78 1.73 -14.90
N GLU A 252 -10.43 2.68 -15.77
CA GLU A 252 -9.64 3.86 -15.40
C GLU A 252 -10.27 5.19 -15.83
N GLN A 253 -11.04 5.21 -16.92
CA GLN A 253 -11.45 6.46 -17.56
C GLN A 253 -12.96 6.67 -17.57
N GLU A 254 -13.34 7.94 -17.45
CA GLU A 254 -14.69 8.39 -17.76
C GLU A 254 -14.99 8.15 -19.24
N ILE A 255 -16.16 7.58 -19.54
CA ILE A 255 -16.60 7.42 -20.92
C ILE A 255 -17.02 8.80 -21.45
N ALA A 256 -16.63 9.11 -22.69
CA ALA A 256 -17.17 10.27 -23.39
C ALA A 256 -18.69 10.16 -23.51
N GLY A 257 -19.41 11.23 -23.17
CA GLY A 257 -20.87 11.21 -23.23
C GLY A 257 -21.35 11.29 -24.67
N ASP A 258 -22.13 10.30 -25.09
CA ASP A 258 -22.74 10.18 -26.41
C ASP A 258 -24.28 10.27 -26.32
N ASP A 259 -24.94 10.17 -27.49
CA ASP A 259 -26.40 10.19 -27.60
C ASP A 259 -27.05 8.82 -27.30
N THR A 260 -26.23 7.81 -27.04
CA THR A 260 -26.69 6.46 -26.66
C THR A 260 -27.32 6.46 -25.27
N GLU A 261 -28.34 5.64 -25.08
CA GLU A 261 -28.94 5.41 -23.77
C GLU A 261 -27.97 4.63 -22.86
N ALA A 262 -28.03 4.87 -21.55
CA ALA A 262 -27.13 4.21 -20.59
C ALA A 262 -27.21 2.68 -20.66
N ILE A 263 -28.42 2.11 -20.69
CA ILE A 263 -28.61 0.65 -20.77
C ILE A 263 -28.05 0.07 -22.07
N VAL A 264 -28.24 0.76 -23.19
CA VAL A 264 -27.72 0.35 -24.49
C VAL A 264 -26.20 0.40 -24.50
N SER A 265 -25.60 1.45 -23.91
CA SER A 265 -24.14 1.57 -23.76
C SER A 265 -23.52 0.40 -22.97
N VAL A 266 -24.22 -0.09 -21.93
CA VAL A 266 -23.82 -1.29 -21.18
C VAL A 266 -23.90 -2.54 -22.04
N LEU A 267 -24.99 -2.72 -22.77
CA LEU A 267 -25.18 -3.88 -23.64
C LEU A 267 -24.19 -3.93 -24.81
N GLN A 268 -23.78 -2.76 -25.33
CA GLN A 268 -22.76 -2.61 -26.38
C GLN A 268 -21.33 -2.81 -25.87
N ALA A 269 -21.11 -2.90 -24.56
CA ALA A 269 -19.79 -3.22 -24.02
C ALA A 269 -19.34 -4.64 -24.36
N ASP A 270 -20.30 -5.55 -24.52
CA ASP A 270 -20.06 -6.92 -24.95
C ASP A 270 -20.02 -6.99 -26.49
N ILE A 271 -18.81 -6.79 -27.02
CA ILE A 271 -18.52 -6.81 -28.46
C ILE A 271 -18.86 -8.17 -29.07
N GLU A 272 -18.64 -9.26 -28.32
CA GLU A 272 -18.92 -10.62 -28.79
C GLU A 272 -20.41 -10.77 -29.03
N ARG A 273 -21.24 -10.43 -28.03
CA ARG A 273 -22.71 -10.41 -28.17
C ARG A 273 -23.17 -9.50 -29.30
N GLU A 274 -22.65 -8.29 -29.42
CA GLU A 274 -23.08 -7.36 -30.47
C GLU A 274 -22.70 -7.84 -31.86
N SER A 275 -21.51 -8.43 -32.02
CA SER A 275 -21.09 -9.03 -33.29
C SER A 275 -21.96 -10.23 -33.69
N LEU A 276 -22.29 -11.10 -32.73
CA LEU A 276 -23.17 -12.26 -32.96
C LEU A 276 -24.59 -11.84 -33.32
N LEU A 277 -25.13 -10.80 -32.68
CA LEU A 277 -26.46 -10.27 -33.02
C LEU A 277 -26.50 -9.59 -34.40
N LYS A 278 -25.40 -8.94 -34.82
CA LYS A 278 -25.27 -8.41 -36.19
C LYS A 278 -25.17 -9.56 -37.19
N GLU A 279 -24.32 -10.56 -36.92
CA GLU A 279 -24.17 -11.76 -37.74
C GLU A 279 -25.49 -12.53 -37.87
N GLU A 280 -26.27 -12.68 -36.80
CA GLU A 280 -27.61 -13.28 -36.79
C GLU A 280 -28.57 -12.52 -37.72
N LYS A 281 -28.62 -11.19 -37.62
CA LYS A 281 -29.47 -10.34 -38.48
C LYS A 281 -29.08 -10.44 -39.95
N ASP A 282 -27.78 -10.40 -40.23
CA ASP A 282 -27.26 -10.47 -41.60
C ASP A 282 -27.51 -11.85 -42.21
N LEU A 283 -27.29 -12.93 -41.46
CA LEU A 283 -27.59 -14.30 -41.90
C LEU A 283 -29.09 -14.52 -42.11
N ASN A 284 -29.94 -14.01 -41.22
CA ASN A 284 -31.40 -14.08 -41.38
C ASN A 284 -31.88 -13.28 -42.61
N ALA A 285 -31.32 -12.10 -42.84
CA ALA A 285 -31.64 -11.29 -44.03
C ALA A 285 -31.19 -11.97 -45.32
N ASP A 286 -30.00 -12.59 -45.31
CA ASP A 286 -29.47 -13.34 -46.44
C ASP A 286 -30.31 -14.60 -46.73
N LEU A 287 -30.74 -15.34 -45.72
CA LEU A 287 -31.58 -16.53 -45.87
C LEU A 287 -32.99 -16.21 -46.41
N GLN A 288 -33.45 -14.96 -46.27
CA GLN A 288 -34.70 -14.48 -46.84
C GLN A 288 -34.58 -14.03 -48.31
N ARG A 289 -33.37 -13.88 -48.86
CA ARG A 289 -33.17 -13.54 -50.28
C ARG A 289 -33.51 -14.74 -51.16
N LYS A 290 -34.28 -14.49 -52.24
CA LYS A 290 -34.75 -15.53 -53.17
C LYS A 290 -33.67 -16.08 -54.11
N ASP A 291 -32.50 -15.44 -54.18
CA ASP A 291 -31.44 -15.75 -55.15
C ASP A 291 -30.33 -16.65 -54.58
N LEU A 292 -30.55 -17.32 -53.44
CA LEU A 292 -29.53 -18.20 -52.83
C LEU A 292 -29.47 -19.58 -53.49
N THR A 293 -28.25 -20.06 -53.72
CA THR A 293 -27.99 -21.45 -54.10
C THR A 293 -28.29 -22.40 -52.92
N HIS A 294 -28.61 -23.66 -53.20
CA HIS A 294 -28.92 -24.65 -52.15
C HIS A 294 -27.73 -24.90 -51.21
N ASP A 295 -26.51 -24.89 -51.73
CA ASP A 295 -25.29 -25.06 -50.95
C ASP A 295 -25.01 -23.86 -50.04
N ASP A 296 -25.20 -22.63 -50.54
CA ASP A 296 -25.06 -21.42 -49.72
C ASP A 296 -26.09 -21.36 -48.59
N TYR A 297 -27.31 -21.84 -48.86
CA TYR A 297 -28.36 -21.94 -47.85
C TYR A 297 -27.96 -22.89 -46.72
N LEU A 298 -27.41 -24.07 -47.04
CA LEU A 298 -26.96 -25.06 -46.05
C LEU A 298 -25.82 -24.52 -45.18
N VAL A 299 -24.83 -23.86 -45.79
CA VAL A 299 -23.69 -23.27 -45.06
C VAL A 299 -24.15 -22.16 -44.13
N LYS A 300 -24.98 -21.22 -44.61
CA LYS A 300 -25.50 -20.12 -43.78
C LYS A 300 -26.43 -20.60 -42.68
N SER A 301 -27.24 -21.63 -42.93
CA SER A 301 -28.10 -22.25 -41.92
C SER A 301 -27.29 -22.95 -40.82
N ALA A 302 -26.21 -23.66 -41.18
CA ALA A 302 -25.30 -24.27 -40.22
C ALA A 302 -24.61 -23.21 -39.35
N ARG A 303 -24.13 -22.12 -39.98
CA ARG A 303 -23.52 -21.01 -39.26
C ARG A 303 -24.51 -20.30 -38.32
N LEU A 304 -25.75 -20.10 -38.75
CA LEU A 304 -26.81 -19.51 -37.92
C LEU A 304 -27.08 -20.36 -36.66
N LYS A 305 -27.06 -21.69 -36.77
CA LYS A 305 -27.16 -22.59 -35.60
C LYS A 305 -25.98 -22.42 -34.64
N GLU A 306 -24.76 -22.29 -35.14
CA GLU A 306 -23.60 -22.00 -34.28
C GLU A 306 -23.74 -20.66 -33.56
N VAL A 307 -24.24 -19.63 -34.26
CA VAL A 307 -24.49 -18.31 -33.67
C VAL A 307 -25.56 -18.39 -32.59
N TYR A 308 -26.68 -19.08 -32.81
CA TYR A 308 -27.71 -19.29 -31.78
C TYR A 308 -27.15 -20.02 -30.56
N ASN A 309 -26.37 -21.08 -30.74
CA ASN A 309 -25.76 -21.81 -29.62
C ASN A 309 -24.85 -20.89 -28.78
N LYS A 310 -24.07 -20.02 -29.43
CA LYS A 310 -23.22 -19.04 -28.73
C LYS A 310 -24.02 -17.95 -28.02
N LEU A 311 -25.09 -17.45 -28.64
CA LEU A 311 -25.99 -16.47 -28.01
C LEU A 311 -26.69 -17.06 -26.79
N GLU A 312 -27.05 -18.34 -26.83
CA GLU A 312 -27.61 -19.07 -25.70
C GLU A 312 -26.56 -19.25 -24.58
N GLU A 313 -25.32 -19.60 -24.92
CA GLU A 313 -24.20 -19.72 -23.97
C GLU A 313 -23.89 -18.39 -23.25
N ILE A 314 -24.01 -17.26 -23.96
CA ILE A 314 -23.81 -15.91 -23.42
C ILE A 314 -25.04 -15.43 -22.60
N GLU A 315 -26.13 -16.19 -22.61
CA GLU A 315 -27.44 -15.82 -22.05
C GLU A 315 -27.91 -14.45 -22.57
N ALA A 316 -27.87 -14.26 -23.89
CA ALA A 316 -28.15 -12.97 -24.54
C ALA A 316 -29.56 -12.41 -24.22
N ASP A 317 -30.53 -13.28 -23.95
CA ASP A 317 -31.92 -12.90 -23.60
C ASP A 317 -32.02 -12.30 -22.19
N LYS A 318 -31.20 -12.77 -21.24
CA LYS A 318 -31.14 -12.23 -19.87
C LYS A 318 -30.25 -11.00 -19.75
N ALA A 319 -29.56 -10.62 -20.83
CA ALA A 319 -28.58 -9.54 -20.84
C ALA A 319 -29.17 -8.20 -20.39
N GLU A 320 -30.37 -7.85 -20.86
CA GLU A 320 -31.01 -6.57 -20.53
C GLU A 320 -31.40 -6.49 -19.05
N SER A 321 -31.98 -7.58 -18.51
CA SER A 321 -32.32 -7.67 -17.09
C SER A 321 -31.07 -7.61 -16.20
N ARG A 322 -29.98 -8.28 -16.59
CA ARG A 322 -28.68 -8.17 -15.90
C ARG A 322 -28.13 -6.74 -15.94
N ALA A 323 -28.13 -6.11 -17.11
CA ALA A 323 -27.62 -4.75 -17.29
C ALA A 323 -28.42 -3.75 -16.43
N SER A 324 -29.76 -3.86 -16.43
CA SER A 324 -30.63 -3.04 -15.61
C SER A 324 -30.39 -3.25 -14.10
N SER A 325 -30.16 -4.50 -13.67
CA SER A 325 -29.86 -4.82 -12.26
C SER A 325 -28.51 -4.24 -11.80
N ILE A 326 -27.48 -4.32 -12.64
CA ILE A 326 -26.14 -3.73 -12.36
C ILE A 326 -26.25 -2.21 -12.29
N LEU A 327 -26.96 -1.58 -13.24
CA LEU A 327 -27.17 -0.14 -13.24
C LEU A 327 -27.96 0.32 -12.01
N ALA A 328 -29.02 -0.39 -11.64
CA ALA A 328 -29.80 -0.10 -10.42
C ALA A 328 -28.93 -0.20 -9.15
N GLY A 329 -28.09 -1.23 -9.05
CA GLY A 329 -27.15 -1.40 -7.93
C GLY A 329 -26.11 -0.29 -7.82
N LEU A 330 -25.70 0.30 -8.95
CA LEU A 330 -24.82 1.47 -9.00
C LEU A 330 -25.56 2.82 -8.81
N GLY A 331 -26.87 2.78 -8.56
CA GLY A 331 -27.71 3.93 -8.24
C GLY A 331 -28.46 4.55 -9.41
N PHE A 332 -28.46 3.96 -10.62
CA PHE A 332 -29.23 4.48 -11.75
C PHE A 332 -30.71 4.14 -11.61
N THR A 333 -31.55 5.18 -11.55
CA THR A 333 -33.02 5.04 -11.60
C THR A 333 -33.48 4.50 -12.97
N PRO A 334 -34.66 3.86 -13.06
CA PRO A 334 -35.19 3.34 -14.33
C PRO A 334 -35.32 4.42 -15.42
N GLU A 335 -35.58 5.67 -15.03
CA GLU A 335 -35.62 6.81 -15.94
C GLU A 335 -34.22 7.17 -16.46
N GLN A 336 -33.23 7.19 -15.58
CA GLN A 336 -31.84 7.44 -15.96
C GLN A 336 -31.27 6.32 -16.84
N GLN A 337 -31.68 5.07 -16.67
CA GLN A 337 -31.22 3.97 -17.53
C GLN A 337 -31.56 4.21 -19.01
N LYS A 338 -32.63 4.95 -19.29
CA LYS A 338 -33.08 5.35 -20.64
C LYS A 338 -32.59 6.74 -21.06
N ALA A 339 -31.89 7.46 -20.19
CA ALA A 339 -31.36 8.78 -20.50
C ALA A 339 -30.07 8.66 -21.33
N ALA A 340 -29.83 9.66 -22.19
CA ALA A 340 -28.64 9.72 -23.03
C ALA A 340 -27.38 9.98 -22.19
N THR A 341 -26.27 9.32 -22.55
CA THR A 341 -25.04 9.34 -21.75
C THR A 341 -24.40 10.73 -21.63
N ARG A 342 -24.60 11.61 -22.62
CA ARG A 342 -24.20 13.03 -22.57
C ARG A 342 -24.79 13.82 -21.40
N THR A 343 -25.97 13.44 -20.90
CA THR A 343 -26.67 14.17 -19.82
C THR A 343 -26.08 13.90 -18.44
N PHE A 344 -25.29 12.84 -18.29
CA PHE A 344 -24.63 12.49 -17.05
C PHE A 344 -23.39 13.34 -16.80
N SER A 345 -23.13 13.65 -15.53
CA SER A 345 -21.85 14.23 -15.10
C SER A 345 -20.73 13.18 -15.14
N GLY A 346 -19.46 13.63 -15.07
CA GLY A 346 -18.28 12.75 -15.12
C GLY A 346 -18.35 11.55 -14.16
N GLY A 347 -18.74 11.78 -12.91
CA GLY A 347 -18.93 10.71 -11.92
C GLY A 347 -19.98 9.66 -12.32
N TRP A 348 -21.12 10.08 -12.88
CA TRP A 348 -22.12 9.15 -13.41
C TRP A 348 -21.63 8.40 -14.65
N ARG A 349 -20.80 9.03 -15.49
CA ARG A 349 -20.14 8.37 -16.64
C ARG A 349 -19.08 7.37 -16.18
N MET A 350 -18.38 7.63 -15.08
CA MET A 350 -17.49 6.67 -14.43
C MET A 350 -18.26 5.46 -13.90
N ARG A 351 -19.42 5.68 -13.26
CA ARG A 351 -20.30 4.57 -12.84
C ARG A 351 -20.78 3.73 -14.02
N LEU A 352 -21.08 4.38 -15.15
CA LEU A 352 -21.42 3.68 -16.38
C LEU A 352 -20.23 2.85 -16.91
N ALA A 353 -19.00 3.36 -16.82
CA ALA A 353 -17.78 2.63 -17.17
C ALA A 353 -17.61 1.38 -16.32
N LEU A 354 -17.83 1.51 -15.02
CA LEU A 354 -17.85 0.38 -14.10
C LEU A 354 -18.97 -0.60 -14.49
N ALA A 355 -20.19 -0.14 -14.76
CA ALA A 355 -21.31 -1.00 -15.16
C ALA A 355 -21.00 -1.83 -16.41
N ARG A 356 -20.40 -1.20 -17.43
CA ARG A 356 -19.91 -1.87 -18.65
C ARG A 356 -18.90 -2.96 -18.31
N ALA A 357 -17.95 -2.65 -17.44
CA ALA A 357 -16.92 -3.59 -17.05
C ALA A 357 -17.44 -4.79 -16.25
N LEU A 358 -18.38 -4.55 -15.32
CA LEU A 358 -19.04 -5.60 -14.56
C LEU A 358 -19.91 -6.49 -15.45
N PHE A 359 -20.51 -5.92 -16.49
CA PHE A 359 -21.35 -6.64 -17.44
C PHE A 359 -20.54 -7.61 -18.33
N CYS A 360 -19.34 -7.20 -18.79
CA CYS A 360 -18.49 -8.02 -19.66
C CYS A 360 -17.90 -9.27 -18.98
N ARG A 361 -17.87 -9.33 -17.64
CA ARG A 361 -17.31 -10.45 -16.85
C ARG A 361 -15.93 -10.94 -17.36
N PRO A 362 -14.91 -10.07 -17.38
CA PRO A 362 -13.56 -10.43 -17.81
C PRO A 362 -12.92 -11.50 -16.90
N ASP A 363 -11.92 -12.20 -17.43
CA ASP A 363 -11.13 -13.17 -16.64
C ASP A 363 -10.26 -12.47 -15.59
N LEU A 364 -9.79 -11.25 -15.89
CA LEU A 364 -9.08 -10.35 -14.99
C LEU A 364 -9.71 -8.96 -15.06
N LEU A 365 -10.35 -8.53 -13.97
CA LEU A 365 -10.85 -7.16 -13.82
C LEU A 365 -9.83 -6.32 -13.04
N LEU A 366 -9.34 -5.24 -13.66
CA LEU A 366 -8.49 -4.23 -13.03
C LEU A 366 -9.37 -3.02 -12.68
N ALA A 367 -9.56 -2.77 -11.39
CA ALA A 367 -10.37 -1.68 -10.87
C ALA A 367 -9.48 -0.66 -10.15
N ASP A 368 -9.23 0.49 -10.79
CA ASP A 368 -8.41 1.55 -10.21
C ASP A 368 -9.28 2.60 -9.48
N GLU A 369 -9.17 2.67 -8.15
CA GLU A 369 -9.85 3.65 -7.28
C GLU A 369 -11.37 3.84 -7.52
N VAL A 370 -12.06 2.76 -7.92
CA VAL A 370 -13.47 2.79 -8.31
C VAL A 370 -14.42 3.25 -7.19
N THR A 371 -14.01 3.13 -5.93
CA THR A 371 -14.81 3.54 -4.75
C THR A 371 -14.94 5.06 -4.61
N ASN A 372 -13.99 5.85 -5.15
CA ASN A 372 -13.92 7.30 -4.91
C ASN A 372 -15.08 8.09 -5.57
N PHE A 373 -15.77 7.50 -6.55
CA PHE A 373 -16.86 8.14 -7.30
C PHE A 373 -18.23 7.53 -6.99
N LEU A 374 -18.28 6.58 -6.05
CA LEU A 374 -19.48 5.88 -5.64
C LEU A 374 -20.02 6.47 -4.34
N ASP A 375 -21.34 6.52 -4.24
CA ASP A 375 -21.99 6.90 -2.98
C ASP A 375 -22.04 5.70 -2.04
N PHE A 376 -22.32 5.99 -0.77
CA PHE A 376 -22.34 4.97 0.29
C PHE A 376 -23.19 3.73 -0.06
N PRO A 377 -24.42 3.85 -0.59
CA PRO A 377 -25.20 2.66 -0.98
C PRO A 377 -24.57 1.89 -2.15
N ALA A 378 -24.06 2.58 -3.19
CA ALA A 378 -23.43 1.90 -4.32
C ALA A 378 -22.10 1.21 -3.94
N VAL A 379 -21.32 1.77 -3.01
CA VAL A 379 -20.11 1.10 -2.47
C VAL A 379 -20.48 -0.20 -1.77
N VAL A 380 -21.52 -0.17 -0.92
CA VAL A 380 -21.99 -1.38 -0.20
C VAL A 380 -22.50 -2.44 -1.17
N TRP A 381 -23.24 -2.04 -2.21
CA TRP A 381 -23.67 -2.96 -3.25
C TRP A 381 -22.48 -3.55 -4.02
N LEU A 382 -21.50 -2.72 -4.40
CA LEU A 382 -20.31 -3.16 -5.12
C LEU A 382 -19.48 -4.15 -4.29
N GLU A 383 -19.35 -3.90 -2.98
CA GLU A 383 -18.69 -4.81 -2.03
C GLU A 383 -19.32 -6.21 -2.07
N GLN A 384 -20.64 -6.30 -1.96
CA GLN A 384 -21.36 -7.58 -2.06
C GLN A 384 -21.22 -8.23 -3.45
N TYR A 385 -21.25 -7.42 -4.51
CA TYR A 385 -21.10 -7.90 -5.87
C TYR A 385 -19.71 -8.51 -6.10
N PHE A 386 -18.65 -7.84 -5.61
CA PHE A 386 -17.28 -8.33 -5.70
C PHE A 386 -16.98 -9.54 -4.80
N GLN A 387 -17.66 -9.69 -3.66
CA GLN A 387 -17.56 -10.91 -2.85
C GLN A 387 -18.02 -12.16 -3.60
N ARG A 388 -19.02 -12.02 -4.48
CA ARG A 388 -19.55 -13.11 -5.32
C ARG A 388 -18.84 -13.24 -6.66
N TRP A 389 -17.80 -12.45 -6.91
CA TRP A 389 -17.05 -12.47 -8.15
C TRP A 389 -16.21 -13.76 -8.27
N SER A 390 -16.42 -14.50 -9.35
CA SER A 390 -15.80 -15.82 -9.57
C SER A 390 -14.47 -15.77 -10.33
N ALA A 391 -14.19 -14.68 -11.04
CA ALA A 391 -12.97 -14.50 -11.82
C ALA A 391 -11.89 -13.77 -11.00
N THR A 392 -10.74 -13.49 -11.61
CA THR A 392 -9.66 -12.76 -10.93
C THR A 392 -10.01 -11.27 -10.87
N LEU A 393 -9.79 -10.67 -9.70
CA LEU A 393 -10.03 -9.26 -9.45
C LEU A 393 -8.76 -8.62 -8.89
N LEU A 394 -8.30 -7.50 -9.46
CA LEU A 394 -7.26 -6.65 -8.90
C LEU A 394 -7.87 -5.27 -8.61
N VAL A 395 -8.01 -4.94 -7.33
CA VAL A 395 -8.58 -3.68 -6.87
C VAL A 395 -7.50 -2.78 -6.30
N VAL A 396 -7.44 -1.54 -6.75
CA VAL A 396 -6.76 -0.45 -6.04
C VAL A 396 -7.81 0.32 -5.26
N SER A 397 -7.68 0.40 -3.94
CA SER A 397 -8.55 1.25 -3.13
C SER A 397 -7.81 1.78 -1.92
N HIS A 398 -8.21 2.98 -1.49
CA HIS A 398 -7.78 3.58 -0.24
C HIS A 398 -8.74 3.28 0.92
N ASP A 399 -9.90 2.67 0.64
CA ASP A 399 -10.88 2.25 1.65
C ASP A 399 -10.48 0.90 2.26
N ARG A 400 -10.13 0.94 3.54
CA ARG A 400 -9.73 -0.26 4.31
C ARG A 400 -10.88 -1.23 4.51
N SER A 401 -12.10 -0.75 4.73
CA SER A 401 -13.25 -1.63 4.96
C SER A 401 -13.61 -2.37 3.69
N PHE A 402 -13.57 -1.67 2.55
CA PHE A 402 -13.79 -2.26 1.24
C PHE A 402 -12.73 -3.33 0.92
N LEU A 403 -11.44 -3.01 1.10
CA LEU A 403 -10.37 -3.99 0.90
C LEU A 403 -10.52 -5.20 1.83
N ASP A 404 -10.82 -4.98 3.11
CA ASP A 404 -10.96 -6.06 4.09
C ASP A 404 -12.14 -6.99 3.76
N ALA A 405 -13.23 -6.46 3.20
CA ALA A 405 -14.41 -7.21 2.83
C ALA A 405 -14.30 -7.94 1.49
N VAL A 406 -13.54 -7.40 0.52
CA VAL A 406 -13.45 -7.95 -0.84
C VAL A 406 -12.22 -8.82 -1.05
N THR A 407 -11.06 -8.45 -0.52
CA THR A 407 -9.76 -9.04 -0.90
C THR A 407 -9.47 -10.35 -0.17
N THR A 408 -8.81 -11.27 -0.88
CA THR A 408 -8.27 -12.53 -0.32
C THR A 408 -6.76 -12.50 -0.16
N ASP A 409 -6.10 -11.65 -0.96
CA ASP A 409 -4.66 -11.48 -0.99
C ASP A 409 -4.37 -9.99 -1.22
N ILE A 410 -3.27 -9.52 -0.65
CA ILE A 410 -2.83 -8.13 -0.74
C ILE A 410 -1.49 -8.07 -1.45
N LEU A 411 -1.37 -7.19 -2.43
CA LEU A 411 -0.11 -6.84 -3.09
C LEU A 411 0.34 -5.49 -2.52
N HIS A 412 1.46 -5.49 -1.79
CA HIS A 412 2.01 -4.29 -1.19
C HIS A 412 3.13 -3.72 -2.08
N LEU A 413 2.89 -2.53 -2.62
CA LEU A 413 3.83 -1.79 -3.44
C LEU A 413 4.58 -0.75 -2.57
N HIS A 414 5.86 -0.99 -2.31
CA HIS A 414 6.71 -0.13 -1.49
C HIS A 414 8.17 -0.16 -1.96
N GLY A 415 8.89 0.96 -1.89
CA GLY A 415 10.32 1.01 -2.19
C GLY A 415 10.76 0.53 -3.58
N GLY A 416 9.84 0.43 -4.54
CA GLY A 416 10.10 -0.17 -5.85
C GLY A 416 10.01 -1.70 -5.90
N LEU A 417 9.50 -2.32 -4.84
CA LEU A 417 9.26 -3.74 -4.69
C LEU A 417 7.75 -4.03 -4.64
N LEU A 418 7.38 -5.23 -5.08
CA LEU A 418 6.02 -5.75 -5.02
C LEU A 418 6.04 -7.01 -4.14
N GLU A 419 5.44 -6.93 -2.95
CA GLU A 419 5.38 -8.05 -2.02
C GLU A 419 3.95 -8.60 -1.90
N PRO A 420 3.73 -9.90 -2.14
CA PRO A 420 2.43 -10.53 -1.94
C PRO A 420 2.22 -10.97 -0.47
N TYR A 421 1.02 -10.72 0.04
CA TYR A 421 0.55 -11.13 1.36
C TYR A 421 -0.75 -11.91 1.20
N ARG A 422 -0.89 -13.02 1.94
CA ARG A 422 -2.13 -13.80 1.96
C ARG A 422 -3.01 -13.33 3.11
N GLY A 423 -4.30 -13.20 2.86
CA GLY A 423 -5.28 -12.78 3.85
C GLY A 423 -5.95 -11.46 3.50
N ASN A 424 -6.88 -11.07 4.37
CA ASN A 424 -7.56 -9.78 4.26
C ASN A 424 -6.64 -8.61 4.66
N PHE A 425 -7.12 -7.39 4.44
CA PHE A 425 -6.34 -6.19 4.71
C PHE A 425 -5.93 -6.07 6.20
N SER A 426 -6.80 -6.46 7.13
CA SER A 426 -6.49 -6.43 8.56
C SER A 426 -5.39 -7.43 8.96
N GLN A 427 -5.38 -8.64 8.40
CA GLN A 427 -4.32 -9.63 8.60
C GLN A 427 -2.99 -9.18 8.00
N PHE A 428 -3.04 -8.55 6.82
CA PHE A 428 -1.87 -7.96 6.19
C PHE A 428 -1.24 -6.89 7.10
N LEU A 429 -2.04 -5.96 7.65
CA LEU A 429 -1.55 -4.94 8.59
C LEU A 429 -0.82 -5.55 9.79
N GLY A 430 -1.40 -6.57 10.41
CA GLY A 430 -0.79 -7.26 11.55
C GLY A 430 0.53 -7.94 11.17
N THR A 431 0.52 -8.71 10.07
CA THR A 431 1.70 -9.43 9.58
C THR A 431 2.82 -8.47 9.17
N HIS A 432 2.46 -7.35 8.54
CA HIS A 432 3.38 -6.30 8.15
C HIS A 432 4.02 -5.63 9.37
N ALA A 433 3.22 -5.29 10.39
CA ALA A 433 3.72 -4.71 11.63
C ALA A 433 4.68 -5.66 12.37
N GLU A 434 4.37 -6.96 12.42
CA GLU A 434 5.23 -7.98 13.00
C GLU A 434 6.55 -8.14 12.23
N LYS A 435 6.48 -8.24 10.90
CA LYS A 435 7.66 -8.32 10.02
C LYS A 435 8.56 -7.11 10.24
N ARG A 436 7.99 -5.91 10.32
CA ARG A 436 8.73 -4.67 10.59
C ARG A 436 9.37 -4.66 11.97
N LYS A 437 8.63 -5.05 13.02
CA LYS A 437 9.17 -5.14 14.39
C LYS A 437 10.35 -6.11 14.48
N ASN A 438 10.30 -7.22 13.75
CA ASN A 438 11.40 -8.16 13.65
C ASN A 438 12.60 -7.56 12.90
N GLN A 439 12.39 -6.91 11.76
CA GLN A 439 13.44 -6.21 11.03
C GLN A 439 14.13 -5.11 11.86
N LEU A 440 13.35 -4.35 12.64
CA LEU A 440 13.90 -3.33 13.54
C LEU A 440 14.77 -3.94 14.64
N ARG A 441 14.32 -5.04 15.26
CA ARG A 441 15.10 -5.77 16.27
C ARG A 441 16.37 -6.38 15.69
N GLU A 442 16.29 -6.96 14.50
CA GLU A 442 17.46 -7.47 13.77
C GLU A 442 18.45 -6.33 13.46
N TYR A 443 17.96 -5.19 12.99
CA TYR A 443 18.77 -4.00 12.74
C TYR A 443 19.45 -3.49 14.02
N GLU A 444 18.69 -3.33 15.11
CA GLU A 444 19.21 -2.89 16.41
C GLU A 444 20.25 -3.87 16.98
N SER A 445 20.00 -5.18 16.88
CA SER A 445 20.96 -6.19 17.33
C SER A 445 22.25 -6.18 16.50
N GLN A 446 22.15 -5.98 15.18
CA GLN A 446 23.32 -5.82 14.32
C GLN A 446 24.09 -4.53 14.62
N LEU A 447 23.39 -3.43 14.93
CA LEU A 447 23.98 -2.16 15.32
C LEU A 447 24.72 -2.27 16.66
N GLN A 448 24.11 -2.93 17.65
CA GLN A 448 24.75 -3.22 18.94
C GLN A 448 25.96 -4.15 18.77
N TYR A 449 25.86 -5.18 17.93
CA TYR A 449 26.96 -6.09 17.64
C TYR A 449 28.14 -5.34 16.99
N ARG A 450 27.87 -4.45 16.03
CA ARG A 450 28.88 -3.58 15.44
C ARG A 450 29.50 -2.63 16.45
N ALA A 451 28.70 -1.99 17.30
CA ALA A 451 29.17 -1.09 18.34
C ALA A 451 30.07 -1.83 19.35
N HIS A 452 29.70 -3.05 19.74
CA HIS A 452 30.50 -3.90 20.63
C HIS A 452 31.83 -4.32 19.99
N LEU A 453 31.81 -4.73 18.71
CA LEU A 453 33.04 -5.03 17.96
C LEU A 453 33.94 -3.79 17.84
N GLN A 454 33.36 -2.62 17.56
CA GLN A 454 34.08 -1.37 17.44
C GLN A 454 34.73 -0.97 18.78
N ALA A 455 33.99 -1.05 19.89
CA ALA A 455 34.51 -0.77 21.23
C ALA A 455 35.67 -1.72 21.62
N PHE A 456 35.58 -2.99 21.25
CA PHE A 456 36.66 -3.96 21.45
C PHE A 456 37.90 -3.61 20.61
N ILE A 457 37.68 -3.25 19.33
CA ILE A 457 38.76 -2.82 18.45
C ILE A 457 39.45 -1.59 19.04
N ASP A 458 38.70 -0.54 19.40
CA ASP A 458 39.26 0.72 19.89
C ASP A 458 40.02 0.54 21.21
N ARG A 459 39.53 -0.32 22.12
CA ARG A 459 40.18 -0.61 23.40
C ARG A 459 41.48 -1.41 23.24
N TRP A 460 41.55 -2.35 22.29
CA TRP A 460 42.65 -3.32 22.21
C TRP A 460 43.57 -3.15 20.99
N ARG A 461 43.31 -2.19 20.09
CA ARG A 461 44.11 -1.92 18.88
C ARG A 461 45.57 -1.57 19.19
N TYR A 462 45.83 -0.91 20.31
CA TYR A 462 47.17 -0.46 20.70
C TYR A 462 47.91 -1.44 21.63
N ASN A 463 47.25 -2.52 22.08
CA ASN A 463 47.88 -3.51 22.96
C ASN A 463 48.52 -4.64 22.14
N ALA A 464 49.84 -4.80 22.24
CA ALA A 464 50.63 -5.75 21.46
C ALA A 464 50.17 -7.22 21.58
N ASN A 465 49.64 -7.64 22.74
CA ASN A 465 49.23 -9.03 22.98
C ASN A 465 47.85 -9.39 22.40
N ARG A 466 46.92 -8.42 22.31
CA ARG A 466 45.56 -8.62 21.78
C ARG A 466 45.36 -8.02 20.38
N ALA A 467 46.39 -7.40 19.80
CA ALA A 467 46.37 -6.80 18.47
C ALA A 467 45.96 -7.80 17.37
N ALA A 468 46.39 -9.07 17.45
CA ALA A 468 46.00 -10.09 16.47
C ALA A 468 44.49 -10.42 16.51
N GLN A 469 43.88 -10.39 17.71
CA GLN A 469 42.44 -10.58 17.89
C GLN A 469 41.65 -9.35 17.42
N ALA A 470 42.14 -8.15 17.71
CA ALA A 470 41.55 -6.91 17.19
C ALA A 470 41.57 -6.86 15.65
N GLN A 471 42.66 -7.29 15.00
CA GLN A 471 42.76 -7.40 13.54
C GLN A 471 41.78 -8.43 12.95
N SER A 472 41.57 -9.56 13.61
CA SER A 472 40.54 -10.54 13.21
C SER A 472 39.14 -9.95 13.28
N LYS A 473 38.82 -9.22 14.36
CA LYS A 473 37.52 -8.55 14.52
C LYS A 473 37.32 -7.38 13.55
N ILE A 474 38.37 -6.64 13.18
CA ILE A 474 38.34 -5.64 12.09
C ILE A 474 37.94 -6.31 10.77
N LYS A 475 38.54 -7.45 10.44
CA LYS A 475 38.20 -8.20 9.22
C LYS A 475 36.78 -8.77 9.24
N ILE A 476 36.25 -9.09 10.42
CA ILE A 476 34.83 -9.48 10.60
C ILE A 476 33.93 -8.27 10.36
N LEU A 477 34.28 -7.10 10.90
CA LEU A 477 33.54 -5.85 10.69
C LEU A 477 33.50 -5.43 9.21
N GLU A 478 34.63 -5.55 8.49
CA GLU A 478 34.74 -5.27 7.05
C GLU A 478 33.96 -6.26 6.18
N LYS A 479 33.76 -7.49 6.64
CA LYS A 479 32.98 -8.51 5.93
C LYS A 479 31.48 -8.43 6.19
N LEU A 480 31.05 -7.74 7.26
CA LEU A 480 29.64 -7.54 7.53
C LEU A 480 29.04 -6.65 6.44
N PRO A 481 27.95 -7.05 5.77
CA PRO A 481 27.31 -6.24 4.74
C PRO A 481 26.93 -4.85 5.28
N PRO A 482 27.01 -3.78 4.47
CA PRO A 482 26.59 -2.45 4.89
C PRO A 482 25.17 -2.52 5.47
N LEU A 483 24.98 -1.90 6.63
CA LEU A 483 23.67 -1.87 7.28
C LEU A 483 22.88 -0.78 6.58
N GLU A 484 21.90 -1.17 5.78
CA GLU A 484 20.87 -0.24 5.38
C GLU A 484 19.84 -0.20 6.52
N PRO A 485 19.52 0.99 7.07
CA PRO A 485 18.38 1.08 7.98
C PRO A 485 17.15 0.56 7.24
N PRO A 486 16.32 -0.32 7.87
CA PRO A 486 15.11 -0.78 7.23
C PRO A 486 14.32 0.44 6.74
N PRO A 487 13.82 0.42 5.49
CA PRO A 487 13.03 1.53 4.97
C PRO A 487 11.90 1.81 5.97
N LYS A 488 11.74 3.07 6.36
CA LYS A 488 10.71 3.49 7.31
C LYS A 488 9.35 3.46 6.60
N ASP A 489 8.80 2.28 6.36
CA ASP A 489 7.52 2.13 5.65
C ASP A 489 6.32 2.15 6.60
N GLU A 490 5.58 3.26 6.51
CA GLU A 490 4.56 3.80 7.40
C GLU A 490 3.14 3.28 7.15
N MET A 491 2.89 2.00 7.42
CA MET A 491 1.52 1.51 7.54
C MET A 491 0.96 1.51 8.97
N ASP A 492 1.76 1.86 9.97
CA ASP A 492 1.43 1.67 11.40
C ASP A 492 0.62 2.82 12.05
N GLY A 493 -0.24 3.49 11.28
CA GLY A 493 -1.15 4.53 11.82
C GLY A 493 -0.46 5.79 12.39
N LEU A 494 0.86 5.87 12.33
CA LEU A 494 1.67 7.06 12.54
C LEU A 494 2.32 7.38 11.20
N ALA A 495 1.69 8.30 10.48
CA ALA A 495 2.24 8.86 9.26
C ALA A 495 3.60 9.50 9.59
N THR A 496 4.71 9.17 8.92
CA THR A 496 6.07 9.66 9.26
C THR A 496 6.94 10.12 8.08
N ASP A 497 6.46 10.89 7.10
CA ASP A 497 7.26 11.50 6.02
C ASP A 497 8.64 10.86 5.63
N GLU A 498 8.69 10.20 4.46
CA GLU A 498 9.80 9.39 3.93
C GLU A 498 11.18 10.07 3.92
N VAL A 499 11.20 11.40 3.87
CA VAL A 499 12.44 12.18 3.73
C VAL A 499 13.05 12.55 5.08
N THR A 500 12.25 12.67 6.14
CA THR A 500 12.67 13.26 7.42
C THR A 500 12.43 12.36 8.64
N GLY A 501 11.52 11.39 8.54
CA GLY A 501 11.15 10.54 9.68
C GLY A 501 10.39 11.27 10.78
N GLU A 502 9.73 12.39 10.45
CA GLU A 502 8.88 13.14 11.37
C GLU A 502 7.42 12.69 11.25
N ASN A 503 6.78 12.45 12.40
CA ASN A 503 5.36 12.12 12.48
C ASN A 503 4.48 13.25 11.87
N ILE A 504 3.69 12.97 10.84
CA ILE A 504 2.65 13.84 10.28
C ILE A 504 1.50 13.91 11.30
N TYR A 505 1.25 15.10 11.82
CA TYR A 505 0.17 15.36 12.76
C TYR A 505 -0.74 16.44 12.19
N PHE A 506 -1.91 16.05 11.68
CA PHE A 506 -2.98 17.03 11.43
C PHE A 506 -3.42 17.60 12.77
N ARG A 507 -3.02 18.85 13.06
CA ARG A 507 -3.35 19.54 14.30
C ARG A 507 -4.07 20.84 14.00
N PHE A 508 -5.38 20.80 14.19
CA PHE A 508 -6.22 21.99 14.17
C PHE A 508 -6.02 22.79 15.47
N PRO A 509 -6.05 24.13 15.41
CA PRO A 509 -6.04 24.96 16.62
C PRO A 509 -7.30 24.72 17.45
N GLU A 510 -7.22 24.97 18.76
CA GLU A 510 -8.40 24.92 19.62
C GLU A 510 -9.32 26.10 19.29
N ALA A 511 -10.61 25.80 19.09
CA ALA A 511 -11.64 26.79 18.85
C ALA A 511 -11.97 27.54 20.15
N GLU A 512 -12.16 28.87 20.03
CA GLU A 512 -12.71 29.69 21.10
C GLU A 512 -14.15 29.29 21.38
N LYS A 513 -14.57 29.33 22.66
CA LYS A 513 -15.95 28.99 23.02
C LYS A 513 -16.90 30.12 22.60
N LEU A 514 -17.94 29.76 21.86
CA LEU A 514 -19.02 30.65 21.47
C LEU A 514 -20.29 30.31 22.24
N SER A 515 -21.12 31.32 22.53
CA SER A 515 -22.44 31.13 23.14
C SER A 515 -23.44 30.60 22.10
N PRO A 516 -24.23 29.57 22.41
CA PRO A 516 -25.33 29.13 21.54
C PRO A 516 -26.36 30.25 21.29
N PRO A 517 -27.09 30.22 20.17
CA PRO A 517 -27.03 29.25 19.07
C PRO A 517 -25.87 29.53 18.09
N ILE A 518 -25.16 28.47 17.65
CA ILE A 518 -24.00 28.60 16.76
C ILE A 518 -24.46 28.71 15.31
N LEU A 519 -25.16 27.68 14.82
CA LEU A 519 -25.76 27.63 13.49
C LEU A 519 -27.05 26.83 13.62
N GLN A 520 -28.18 27.46 13.30
CA GLN A 520 -29.49 26.83 13.34
C GLN A 520 -30.24 27.10 12.04
N MET A 521 -30.77 26.05 11.43
CA MET A 521 -31.61 26.10 10.24
C MET A 521 -33.03 25.68 10.64
N ASN A 522 -34.03 26.49 10.30
CA ASN A 522 -35.43 26.21 10.59
C ASN A 522 -36.24 26.19 9.29
N ASP A 523 -36.80 25.02 8.96
CA ASP A 523 -37.66 24.75 7.80
C ASP A 523 -37.11 25.27 6.46
N VAL A 524 -35.79 25.17 6.28
CA VAL A 524 -35.10 25.71 5.11
C VAL A 524 -35.43 24.89 3.86
N SER A 525 -35.87 25.58 2.81
CA SER A 525 -36.12 24.97 1.51
C SER A 525 -35.35 25.68 0.41
N PHE A 526 -34.81 24.93 -0.53
CA PHE A 526 -34.00 25.46 -1.61
C PHE A 526 -34.06 24.60 -2.87
N GLY A 527 -34.03 25.25 -4.04
CA GLY A 527 -33.85 24.63 -5.35
C GLY A 527 -33.20 25.62 -6.31
N TYR A 528 -32.36 25.14 -7.23
CA TYR A 528 -31.76 25.99 -8.26
C TYR A 528 -32.79 26.52 -9.28
N THR A 529 -33.95 25.88 -9.36
CA THR A 529 -35.08 26.30 -10.17
C THR A 529 -36.33 26.26 -9.32
N GLN A 530 -37.24 27.21 -9.49
CA GLN A 530 -38.48 27.29 -8.70
C GLN A 530 -39.32 26.01 -8.74
N ASN A 531 -39.27 25.27 -9.86
CA ASN A 531 -40.03 24.03 -10.05
C ASN A 531 -39.34 22.78 -9.47
N ARG A 532 -38.07 22.86 -9.06
CA ARG A 532 -37.33 21.69 -8.56
C ARG A 532 -36.61 22.03 -7.25
N LEU A 533 -37.34 21.85 -6.16
CA LEU A 533 -36.78 21.91 -4.81
C LEU A 533 -35.87 20.70 -4.57
N ILE A 534 -34.62 20.97 -4.23
CA ILE A 534 -33.61 19.98 -3.87
C ILE A 534 -33.70 19.67 -2.38
N LEU A 535 -33.89 20.71 -1.55
CA LEU A 535 -34.06 20.59 -0.10
C LEU A 535 -35.44 21.14 0.29
N LYS A 536 -36.17 20.41 1.12
CA LYS A 536 -37.55 20.69 1.53
C LYS A 536 -37.63 20.66 3.05
N LYS A 537 -37.93 21.80 3.67
CA LYS A 537 -38.13 21.97 5.13
C LYS A 537 -37.04 21.31 5.98
N VAL A 538 -35.79 21.60 5.67
CA VAL A 538 -34.63 21.10 6.41
C VAL A 538 -34.45 21.90 7.69
N SER A 539 -34.46 21.20 8.82
CA SER A 539 -34.15 21.76 10.13
C SER A 539 -32.91 21.06 10.71
N LEU A 540 -31.89 21.85 11.02
CA LEU A 540 -30.58 21.38 11.47
C LEU A 540 -30.08 22.32 12.57
N ASP A 541 -29.68 21.78 13.71
CA ASP A 541 -29.01 22.51 14.79
C ASP A 541 -27.58 22.01 14.93
N LEU A 542 -26.61 22.92 14.82
CA LEU A 542 -25.20 22.62 15.01
C LEU A 542 -24.68 23.32 16.26
N GLN A 543 -24.06 22.54 17.14
CA GLN A 543 -23.43 22.99 18.36
C GLN A 543 -21.89 22.89 18.26
N MET A 544 -21.17 23.44 19.23
CA MET A 544 -19.69 23.43 19.22
C MET A 544 -19.09 22.04 19.45
N ASP A 545 -19.85 21.10 19.99
CA ASP A 545 -19.47 19.71 20.25
C ASP A 545 -20.08 18.72 19.24
N SER A 546 -20.95 19.21 18.34
CA SER A 546 -21.56 18.39 17.28
C SER A 546 -20.51 17.95 16.25
N LYS A 547 -20.42 16.65 16.01
CA LYS A 547 -19.61 16.05 14.93
C LYS A 547 -20.53 15.27 14.01
N ILE A 548 -21.11 16.00 13.06
CA ILE A 548 -22.18 15.54 12.18
C ILE A 548 -21.59 14.92 10.92
N ALA A 549 -21.96 13.68 10.61
CA ALA A 549 -21.78 13.05 9.31
C ALA A 549 -23.03 13.25 8.46
N ILE A 550 -22.88 13.75 7.23
CA ILE A 550 -23.96 13.83 6.24
C ILE A 550 -23.75 12.72 5.22
N VAL A 551 -24.71 11.81 5.14
CA VAL A 551 -24.70 10.68 4.20
C VAL A 551 -25.91 10.76 3.28
N GLY A 552 -25.80 10.21 2.07
CA GLY A 552 -26.90 10.19 1.10
C GLY A 552 -26.39 9.93 -0.32
N PRO A 553 -27.29 9.64 -1.28
CA PRO A 553 -26.90 9.39 -2.67
C PRO A 553 -26.29 10.63 -3.33
N ASN A 554 -25.59 10.42 -4.44
CA ASN A 554 -25.02 11.54 -5.19
C ASN A 554 -26.12 12.34 -5.89
N GLY A 555 -26.06 13.67 -5.76
CA GLY A 555 -27.11 14.56 -6.24
C GLY A 555 -28.29 14.77 -5.27
N ALA A 556 -28.26 14.20 -4.06
CA ALA A 556 -29.28 14.43 -3.03
C ALA A 556 -29.35 15.89 -2.53
N GLY A 557 -28.28 16.66 -2.73
CA GLY A 557 -28.18 18.06 -2.28
C GLY A 557 -27.20 18.31 -1.13
N LYS A 558 -26.30 17.35 -0.81
CA LYS A 558 -25.27 17.47 0.24
C LYS A 558 -24.41 18.73 0.07
N THR A 559 -23.80 18.91 -1.10
CA THR A 559 -23.02 20.12 -1.42
C THR A 559 -23.90 21.37 -1.43
N THR A 560 -25.15 21.28 -1.85
CA THR A 560 -26.10 22.41 -1.78
C THR A 560 -26.38 22.82 -0.34
N LEU A 561 -26.51 21.88 0.58
CA LEU A 561 -26.65 22.15 2.01
C LEU A 561 -25.39 22.84 2.55
N VAL A 562 -24.20 22.35 2.18
CA VAL A 562 -22.94 23.00 2.54
C VAL A 562 -22.92 24.46 2.07
N ARG A 563 -23.32 24.74 0.82
CA ARG A 563 -23.40 26.11 0.29
C ARG A 563 -24.41 27.00 1.01
N LEU A 564 -25.54 26.43 1.44
CA LEU A 564 -26.51 27.14 2.29
C LEU A 564 -25.93 27.44 3.67
N ILE A 565 -25.11 26.54 4.23
CA ILE A 565 -24.41 26.72 5.51
C ILE A 565 -23.21 27.67 5.39
N THR A 566 -22.62 27.85 4.21
CA THR A 566 -21.54 28.83 3.99
C THR A 566 -22.04 30.20 3.50
N GLU A 567 -23.36 30.38 3.31
CA GLU A 567 -23.97 31.63 2.79
C GLU A 567 -23.62 31.93 1.31
N GLU A 568 -23.12 30.95 0.56
CA GLU A 568 -22.91 31.08 -0.89
C GLU A 568 -24.22 31.19 -1.67
N VAL A 569 -25.29 30.61 -1.13
CA VAL A 569 -26.65 30.69 -1.67
C VAL A 569 -27.64 31.04 -0.57
N ALA A 570 -28.62 31.87 -0.91
CA ALA A 570 -29.71 32.22 -0.01
C ALA A 570 -30.81 31.15 -0.04
N PRO A 571 -31.43 30.82 1.10
CA PRO A 571 -32.58 29.93 1.14
C PRO A 571 -33.78 30.55 0.40
N MET A 572 -34.60 29.71 -0.24
CA MET A 572 -35.85 30.18 -0.85
C MET A 572 -36.96 30.38 0.18
N ASN A 573 -37.02 29.49 1.17
CA ASN A 573 -37.91 29.56 2.32
C ASN A 573 -37.15 29.11 3.58
N GLY A 574 -37.65 29.48 4.75
CA GLY A 574 -37.04 29.17 6.05
C GLY A 574 -35.99 30.19 6.47
N ILE A 575 -35.41 29.98 7.66
CA ILE A 575 -34.47 30.93 8.28
C ILE A 575 -33.20 30.19 8.69
N ILE A 576 -32.04 30.78 8.38
CA ILE A 576 -30.73 30.33 8.85
C ILE A 576 -30.21 31.37 9.85
N HIS A 577 -30.07 30.98 11.12
CA HIS A 577 -29.50 31.80 12.18
C HIS A 577 -28.04 31.40 12.43
N ARG A 578 -27.14 32.38 12.51
CA ARG A 578 -25.71 32.16 12.80
C ARG A 578 -25.21 33.10 13.86
N HIS A 579 -24.28 32.63 14.67
CA HIS A 579 -23.60 33.47 15.63
C HIS A 579 -22.68 34.47 14.89
N GLY A 580 -22.77 35.77 15.20
CA GLY A 580 -22.06 36.82 14.43
C GLY A 580 -20.52 36.77 14.48
N ARG A 581 -19.93 36.05 15.45
CA ARG A 581 -18.46 35.80 15.54
C ARG A 581 -18.04 34.44 15.01
N LEU A 582 -18.97 33.67 14.42
CA LEU A 582 -18.70 32.35 13.89
C LEU A 582 -17.67 32.44 12.74
N ARG A 583 -16.65 31.59 12.81
CA ARG A 583 -15.65 31.42 11.75
C ARG A 583 -15.77 29.99 11.26
N MET A 584 -16.06 29.82 9.98
CA MET A 584 -16.18 28.52 9.35
C MET A 584 -15.04 28.34 8.37
N ALA A 585 -14.48 27.14 8.30
CA ALA A 585 -13.57 26.76 7.25
C ALA A 585 -14.19 25.62 6.45
N LEU A 586 -14.26 25.80 5.14
CA LEU A 586 -14.78 24.82 4.19
C LEU A 586 -13.63 24.15 3.44
N PHE A 587 -13.56 22.83 3.53
CA PHE A 587 -12.82 21.98 2.62
C PHE A 587 -13.78 21.45 1.56
N SER A 588 -13.54 21.78 0.30
CA SER A 588 -14.28 21.21 -0.83
C SER A 588 -13.32 20.85 -1.95
N GLN A 589 -13.70 19.92 -2.82
CA GLN A 589 -12.90 19.56 -3.98
C GLN A 589 -12.62 20.78 -4.88
N HIS A 590 -13.60 21.67 -5.04
CA HIS A 590 -13.42 22.92 -5.80
C HIS A 590 -12.49 23.93 -5.13
N HIS A 591 -12.33 23.90 -3.80
CA HIS A 591 -11.38 24.78 -3.11
C HIS A 591 -9.92 24.41 -3.42
N VAL A 592 -9.65 23.15 -3.77
CA VAL A 592 -8.32 22.73 -4.24
C VAL A 592 -8.03 23.35 -5.61
N ASP A 593 -9.03 23.46 -6.48
CA ASP A 593 -8.91 24.05 -7.81
C ASP A 593 -8.82 25.59 -7.78
N GLN A 594 -9.29 26.23 -6.72
CA GLN A 594 -9.17 27.68 -6.50
C GLN A 594 -7.79 28.11 -6.02
N LEU A 595 -6.88 27.16 -5.74
CA LEU A 595 -5.50 27.49 -5.41
C LEU A 595 -4.81 28.11 -6.62
N ASP A 596 -4.12 29.23 -6.40
CA ASP A 596 -3.31 29.83 -7.45
C ASP A 596 -2.10 28.93 -7.73
N LEU A 597 -2.15 28.23 -8.86
CA LEU A 597 -1.19 27.21 -9.26
C LEU A 597 0.21 27.78 -9.51
N ALA A 598 0.33 29.09 -9.72
CA ALA A 598 1.61 29.76 -9.96
C ALA A 598 2.40 30.02 -8.67
N TYR A 599 1.72 30.18 -7.53
CA TYR A 599 2.38 30.43 -6.26
C TYR A 599 2.93 29.16 -5.63
N SER A 600 4.00 29.30 -4.84
CA SER A 600 4.44 28.24 -3.94
C SER A 600 3.50 28.11 -2.74
N ALA A 601 3.44 26.94 -2.11
CA ALA A 601 2.58 26.72 -0.95
C ALA A 601 2.88 27.71 0.19
N VAL A 602 4.16 28.02 0.41
CA VAL A 602 4.59 29.02 1.40
C VAL A 602 4.12 30.42 1.00
N HIS A 603 4.33 30.82 -0.25
CA HIS A 603 3.94 32.16 -0.71
C HIS A 603 2.42 32.34 -0.67
N PHE A 604 1.66 31.30 -1.00
CA PHE A 604 0.20 31.28 -0.88
C PHE A 604 -0.27 31.52 0.56
N LEU A 605 0.34 30.87 1.55
CA LEU A 605 -0.01 31.12 2.96
C LEU A 605 0.40 32.53 3.41
N GLN A 606 1.55 33.02 2.95
CA GLN A 606 2.05 34.35 3.27
C GLN A 606 1.19 35.47 2.69
N SER A 607 0.65 35.28 1.48
CA SER A 607 -0.24 36.28 0.85
C SER A 607 -1.60 36.35 1.53
N ARG A 608 -2.13 35.22 2.02
CA ARG A 608 -3.41 35.14 2.73
C ARG A 608 -3.31 35.58 4.19
N PHE A 609 -2.22 35.26 4.85
CA PHE A 609 -1.96 35.63 6.23
C PHE A 609 -0.64 36.41 6.27
N PRO A 610 -0.63 37.73 6.07
CA PRO A 610 0.60 38.50 6.24
C PRO A 610 0.96 38.60 7.73
N GLY A 611 2.27 38.64 8.05
CA GLY A 611 2.75 38.94 9.40
C GLY A 611 3.55 37.84 10.10
N ARG A 612 3.77 36.68 9.49
CA ARG A 612 4.70 35.66 10.00
C ARG A 612 5.92 35.49 9.09
N THR A 613 6.97 34.92 9.65
CA THR A 613 8.20 34.60 8.91
C THR A 613 7.99 33.41 7.98
N GLU A 614 8.80 33.31 6.92
CA GLU A 614 8.75 32.19 5.98
C GLU A 614 8.99 30.84 6.68
N GLU A 615 9.89 30.82 7.67
CA GLU A 615 10.18 29.63 8.49
C GLU A 615 8.96 29.14 9.26
N GLU A 616 8.14 30.05 9.79
CA GLU A 616 6.91 29.67 10.49
C GLU A 616 5.89 29.03 9.55
N TYR A 617 5.72 29.55 8.33
CA TYR A 617 4.87 28.92 7.32
C TYR A 617 5.38 27.54 6.92
N ARG A 618 6.70 27.38 6.76
CA ARG A 618 7.31 26.06 6.51
C ARG A 618 7.07 25.09 7.67
N ARG A 619 7.19 25.53 8.93
CA ARG A 619 6.88 24.68 10.10
C ARG A 619 5.41 24.27 10.14
N VAL A 620 4.50 25.15 9.76
CA VAL A 620 3.08 24.81 9.66
C VAL A 620 2.87 23.78 8.56
N LEU A 621 3.35 24.02 7.34
CA LEU A 621 3.24 23.09 6.22
C LEU A 621 3.89 21.72 6.52
N ALA A 622 5.02 21.71 7.23
CA ALA A 622 5.69 20.48 7.65
C ALA A 622 4.80 19.62 8.56
N ARG A 623 4.04 20.22 9.48
CA ARG A 623 3.09 19.48 10.35
C ARG A 623 1.99 18.77 9.55
N TYR A 624 1.61 19.35 8.41
CA TYR A 624 0.63 18.78 7.49
C TYR A 624 1.28 17.86 6.44
N GLY A 625 2.57 17.55 6.56
CA GLY A 625 3.29 16.61 5.68
C GLY A 625 3.75 17.22 4.35
N LEU A 626 3.99 18.54 4.30
CA LEU A 626 4.76 19.19 3.24
C LEU A 626 6.11 19.66 3.82
N THR A 627 7.15 18.85 3.69
CA THR A 627 8.49 19.16 4.20
C THR A 627 9.45 19.63 3.10
N GLY A 628 10.57 20.21 3.53
CA GLY A 628 11.71 20.52 2.66
C GLY A 628 11.39 21.42 1.47
N THR A 629 11.85 21.00 0.29
CA THR A 629 11.74 21.75 -0.96
C THR A 629 10.34 21.70 -1.58
N THR A 630 9.52 20.72 -1.22
CA THR A 630 8.14 20.57 -1.75
C THR A 630 7.26 21.76 -1.37
N ALA A 631 7.46 22.34 -0.18
CA ALA A 631 6.74 23.55 0.24
C ALA A 631 7.07 24.79 -0.61
N LEU A 632 8.23 24.81 -1.27
CA LEU A 632 8.70 25.89 -2.13
C LEU A 632 8.33 25.69 -3.61
N GLN A 633 7.90 24.49 -3.97
CA GLN A 633 7.45 24.21 -5.33
C GLN A 633 6.12 24.92 -5.63
N PRO A 634 5.89 25.32 -6.89
CA PRO A 634 4.60 25.84 -7.32
C PRO A 634 3.48 24.83 -7.02
N ILE A 635 2.33 25.31 -6.57
CA ILE A 635 1.19 24.45 -6.23
C ILE A 635 0.74 23.63 -7.44
N GLY A 636 0.90 24.15 -8.66
CA GLY A 636 0.63 23.43 -9.91
C GLY A 636 1.35 22.09 -10.05
N THR A 637 2.57 21.95 -9.51
CA THR A 637 3.37 20.73 -9.62
C THR A 637 3.11 19.72 -8.51
N LEU A 638 2.37 20.10 -7.47
CA LEU A 638 2.05 19.25 -6.33
C LEU A 638 1.02 18.17 -6.71
N SER A 639 1.11 17.00 -6.10
CA SER A 639 0.09 15.95 -6.24
C SER A 639 -1.24 16.38 -5.59
N GLY A 640 -2.37 15.76 -5.98
CA GLY A 640 -3.68 16.07 -5.39
C GLY A 640 -3.71 15.96 -3.86
N GLY A 641 -3.05 14.94 -3.30
CA GLY A 641 -2.91 14.78 -1.85
C GLY A 641 -2.05 15.87 -1.20
N GLN A 642 -0.97 16.30 -1.86
CA GLN A 642 -0.15 17.43 -1.40
C GLN A 642 -0.93 18.75 -1.43
N LYS A 643 -1.69 19.00 -2.50
CA LYS A 643 -2.57 20.18 -2.58
C LYS A 643 -3.61 20.19 -1.47
N SER A 644 -4.23 19.04 -1.19
CA SER A 644 -5.19 18.88 -0.09
C SER A 644 -4.57 19.21 1.27
N ARG A 645 -3.32 18.76 1.51
CA ARG A 645 -2.56 19.11 2.73
C ARG A 645 -2.28 20.61 2.85
N VAL A 646 -2.03 21.33 1.75
CA VAL A 646 -1.89 22.80 1.76
C VAL A 646 -3.21 23.46 2.18
N VAL A 647 -4.35 22.97 1.69
CA VAL A 647 -5.68 23.47 2.09
C VAL A 647 -5.93 23.23 3.57
N PHE A 648 -5.62 22.04 4.10
CA PHE A 648 -5.75 21.78 5.54
C PHE A 648 -4.88 22.72 6.39
N ALA A 649 -3.64 23.01 5.94
CA ALA A 649 -2.78 23.99 6.60
C ALA A 649 -3.39 25.41 6.57
N TRP A 650 -3.96 25.82 5.43
CA TRP A 650 -4.67 27.10 5.28
C TRP A 650 -5.89 27.21 6.19
N MET A 651 -6.70 26.16 6.27
CA MET A 651 -7.86 26.10 7.17
C MET A 651 -7.43 26.20 8.63
N ALA A 652 -6.38 25.49 9.03
CA ALA A 652 -5.88 25.55 10.39
C ALA A 652 -5.35 26.93 10.78
N LEU A 653 -4.74 27.67 9.84
CA LEU A 653 -4.31 29.05 10.08
C LEU A 653 -5.47 30.04 10.23
N SER A 654 -6.65 29.70 9.71
CA SER A 654 -7.86 30.52 9.81
C SER A 654 -8.50 30.50 11.20
N ASN A 655 -8.02 29.66 12.13
CA ASN A 655 -8.59 29.44 13.46
C ASN A 655 -10.13 29.28 13.45
N PRO A 656 -10.67 28.29 12.71
CA PRO A 656 -12.11 28.10 12.57
C PRO A 656 -12.75 27.60 13.87
N HIS A 657 -14.00 27.99 14.07
CA HIS A 657 -14.87 27.44 15.12
C HIS A 657 -15.63 26.21 14.63
N VAL A 658 -15.98 26.19 13.34
CA VAL A 658 -16.66 25.06 12.69
C VAL A 658 -15.89 24.65 11.43
N LEU A 659 -15.65 23.34 11.30
CA LEU A 659 -15.03 22.73 10.13
C LEU A 659 -16.12 22.07 9.28
N ILE A 660 -16.17 22.38 8.00
CA ILE A 660 -17.04 21.73 7.02
C ILE A 660 -16.15 21.03 6.02
N LEU A 661 -16.27 19.71 5.91
CA LEU A 661 -15.43 18.86 5.09
C LEU A 661 -16.27 18.12 4.06
N ASP A 662 -16.18 18.49 2.80
CA ASP A 662 -16.85 17.80 1.68
C ASP A 662 -15.85 16.86 0.99
N GLU A 663 -16.04 15.55 1.19
CA GLU A 663 -15.18 14.44 0.75
C GLU A 663 -13.68 14.63 1.06
N PRO A 664 -13.31 14.80 2.35
CA PRO A 664 -11.92 15.10 2.75
C PRO A 664 -10.93 13.95 2.54
N THR A 665 -11.43 12.72 2.39
CA THR A 665 -10.62 11.51 2.18
C THR A 665 -10.14 11.36 0.74
N ASN A 666 -10.73 12.10 -0.21
CA ASN A 666 -10.36 12.00 -1.61
C ASN A 666 -8.90 12.42 -1.82
N HIS A 667 -8.16 11.60 -2.57
CA HIS A 667 -6.73 11.79 -2.89
C HIS A 667 -5.78 11.77 -1.68
N LEU A 668 -6.24 11.38 -0.48
CA LEU A 668 -5.38 11.17 0.68
C LEU A 668 -4.94 9.71 0.81
N ASP A 669 -3.69 9.51 1.25
CA ASP A 669 -3.19 8.20 1.62
C ASP A 669 -3.83 7.69 2.91
N MET A 670 -3.87 6.37 3.11
CA MET A 670 -4.42 5.74 4.32
C MET A 670 -3.79 6.29 5.62
N SER A 671 -2.48 6.54 5.63
CA SER A 671 -1.78 7.13 6.77
C SER A 671 -2.18 8.59 7.03
N SER A 672 -2.48 9.34 5.97
CA SER A 672 -2.96 10.72 6.06
C SER A 672 -4.40 10.77 6.56
N ILE A 673 -5.25 9.82 6.16
CA ILE A 673 -6.63 9.69 6.63
C ILE A 673 -6.64 9.41 8.14
N ASP A 674 -5.80 8.49 8.63
CA ASP A 674 -5.67 8.20 10.06
C ASP A 674 -5.22 9.42 10.87
N ALA A 675 -4.20 10.13 10.36
CA ALA A 675 -3.69 11.32 11.01
C ALA A 675 -4.75 12.44 11.03
N LEU A 676 -5.53 12.60 9.94
CA LEU A 676 -6.64 13.55 9.87
C LEU A 676 -7.75 13.17 10.86
N ALA A 677 -8.14 11.89 10.92
CA ALA A 677 -9.14 11.40 11.87
C ALA A 677 -8.71 11.64 13.32
N ALA A 678 -7.44 11.41 13.64
CA ALA A 678 -6.88 11.70 14.97
C ALA A 678 -6.89 13.21 15.29
N GLY A 679 -6.60 14.05 14.29
CA GLY A 679 -6.67 15.50 14.39
C GLY A 679 -8.08 16.02 14.66
N LEU A 680 -9.06 15.55 13.89
CA LEU A 680 -10.48 15.94 14.02
C LEU A 680 -11.12 15.41 15.31
N ARG A 681 -10.67 14.26 15.81
CA ARG A 681 -11.08 13.77 17.13
C ARG A 681 -10.69 14.73 18.25
N LYS A 682 -9.48 15.30 18.19
CA LYS A 682 -8.97 16.26 19.19
C LYS A 682 -9.53 17.68 19.03
N PHE A 683 -10.09 18.02 17.88
CA PHE A 683 -10.70 19.32 17.65
C PHE A 683 -11.95 19.49 18.54
N ASN A 684 -12.05 20.65 19.19
CA ASN A 684 -13.06 21.01 20.19
C ASN A 684 -14.16 21.95 19.64
N GLY A 685 -14.19 22.16 18.32
CA GLY A 685 -15.25 22.90 17.63
C GLY A 685 -16.19 21.98 16.85
N GLY A 686 -17.23 22.58 16.26
CA GLY A 686 -18.24 21.84 15.50
C GLY A 686 -17.66 21.30 14.20
N ILE A 687 -18.06 20.09 13.80
CA ILE A 687 -17.59 19.45 12.58
C ILE A 687 -18.80 18.97 11.76
N ILE A 688 -18.82 19.31 10.48
CA ILE A 688 -19.71 18.70 9.48
C ILE A 688 -18.83 17.97 8.48
N ILE A 689 -19.06 16.68 8.29
CA ILE A 689 -18.34 15.85 7.31
C ILE A 689 -19.33 15.27 6.33
N VAL A 690 -19.10 15.47 5.04
CA VAL A 690 -19.70 14.70 3.96
C VAL A 690 -18.63 13.71 3.51
N SER A 691 -18.87 12.42 3.67
CA SER A 691 -17.95 11.39 3.19
C SER A 691 -18.66 10.07 2.94
N HIS A 692 -18.02 9.21 2.15
CA HIS A 692 -18.40 7.82 1.95
C HIS A 692 -17.54 6.81 2.74
N ASP A 693 -16.46 7.25 3.40
CA ASP A 693 -15.59 6.35 4.18
C ASP A 693 -16.20 6.02 5.55
N GLN A 694 -16.62 4.77 5.71
CA GLN A 694 -17.23 4.27 6.94
C GLN A 694 -16.31 4.44 8.16
N ARG A 695 -15.05 4.01 8.07
CA ARG A 695 -14.14 4.01 9.24
C ARG A 695 -13.79 5.43 9.63
N PHE A 696 -13.62 6.31 8.65
CA PHE A 696 -13.35 7.71 8.91
C PHE A 696 -14.52 8.38 9.64
N LEU A 697 -15.75 8.16 9.17
CA LEU A 697 -16.95 8.69 9.81
C LEU A 697 -17.16 8.10 11.21
N ASP A 698 -17.04 6.78 11.38
CA ASP A 698 -17.17 6.12 12.69
C ASP A 698 -16.09 6.59 13.68
N ALA A 699 -14.89 6.93 13.20
CA ALA A 699 -13.81 7.40 14.05
C ALA A 699 -13.97 8.85 14.52
N VAL A 700 -14.71 9.70 13.79
CA VAL A 700 -14.76 11.15 14.04
C VAL A 700 -16.14 11.62 14.47
N CYS A 701 -17.20 11.14 13.83
CA CYS A 701 -18.55 11.65 13.98
C CYS A 701 -19.33 10.95 15.10
N ASN A 702 -20.20 11.69 15.76
CA ASN A 702 -21.11 11.20 16.81
C ASN A 702 -22.58 11.22 16.38
N GLU A 703 -22.90 11.89 15.28
CA GLU A 703 -24.25 11.98 14.72
C GLU A 703 -24.22 11.72 13.22
N ILE A 704 -25.27 11.08 12.70
CA ILE A 704 -25.46 10.86 11.27
C ILE A 704 -26.76 11.49 10.82
N TRP A 705 -26.68 12.23 9.73
CA TRP A 705 -27.81 12.88 9.07
C TRP A 705 -27.91 12.35 7.64
N ILE A 706 -29.05 11.79 7.31
CA ILE A 706 -29.34 11.18 6.01
C ILE A 706 -30.04 12.24 5.14
N CYS A 707 -29.42 12.55 4.01
CA CYS A 707 -29.98 13.39 2.96
C CYS A 707 -30.60 12.50 1.89
N ASP A 708 -31.92 12.38 1.88
CA ASP A 708 -32.64 11.60 0.89
C ASP A 708 -33.97 12.23 0.49
N ASN A 709 -34.34 12.12 -0.80
CA ASN A 709 -35.59 12.62 -1.37
C ASN A 709 -35.93 14.10 -1.04
N GLY A 710 -34.89 14.89 -0.77
CA GLY A 710 -34.95 16.30 -0.40
C GLY A 710 -35.32 16.57 1.06
N ALA A 711 -35.33 15.56 1.93
CA ALA A 711 -35.42 15.70 3.37
C ALA A 711 -34.06 15.40 4.03
N MET A 712 -33.85 15.97 5.21
CA MET A 712 -32.72 15.66 6.08
C MET A 712 -33.27 15.01 7.35
N THR A 713 -32.95 13.74 7.58
CA THR A 713 -33.38 13.00 8.76
C THR A 713 -32.19 12.62 9.61
N ARG A 714 -32.29 12.83 10.92
CA ARG A 714 -31.29 12.35 11.87
C ARG A 714 -31.47 10.85 12.05
N PHE A 715 -30.38 10.09 11.91
CA PHE A 715 -30.40 8.66 12.19
C PHE A 715 -30.24 8.43 13.69
N GLU A 716 -31.28 7.91 14.33
CA GLU A 716 -31.24 7.50 15.74
C GLU A 716 -30.64 6.09 15.81
N GLY A 717 -29.34 6.01 16.08
CA GLY A 717 -28.65 4.74 16.32
C GLY A 717 -29.19 4.02 17.56
N ARG A 718 -29.00 2.70 17.64
CA ARG A 718 -29.31 1.92 18.84
C ARG A 718 -28.23 2.14 19.90
N THR A 719 -28.62 2.71 21.04
CA THR A 719 -27.77 2.87 22.22
C THR A 719 -27.45 1.50 22.85
N GLY A 720 -26.17 1.26 23.19
CA GLY A 720 -25.72 0.05 23.89
C GLY A 720 -25.05 -1.04 23.04
N VAL A 721 -24.91 -0.85 21.72
CA VAL A 721 -24.12 -1.73 20.85
C VAL A 721 -22.67 -1.21 20.78
N GLN A 722 -21.66 -2.08 20.89
CA GLN A 722 -20.23 -1.72 20.77
C GLN A 722 -19.81 -1.20 19.38
N GLN A 723 -20.73 -1.19 18.42
CA GLN A 723 -20.48 -0.84 17.03
C GLN A 723 -20.87 0.61 16.74
N GLY A 724 -20.06 1.28 15.91
CA GLY A 724 -20.26 2.68 15.52
C GLY A 724 -21.60 2.92 14.84
N ILE A 725 -22.11 4.15 14.92
CA ILE A 725 -23.43 4.53 14.38
C ILE A 725 -23.45 4.34 12.85
N VAL A 726 -22.30 4.45 12.16
CA VAL A 726 -22.24 4.28 10.69
C VAL A 726 -22.31 2.80 10.32
N GLU A 727 -21.71 1.91 11.11
CA GLU A 727 -21.85 0.46 10.92
C GLU A 727 -23.31 0.00 11.09
N GLN A 728 -24.02 0.60 12.05
CA GLN A 728 -25.45 0.33 12.24
C GLN A 728 -26.28 0.78 11.02
N TYR A 729 -25.96 1.93 10.44
CA TYR A 729 -26.59 2.41 9.21
C TYR A 729 -26.26 1.55 7.98
N LYS A 730 -25.01 1.08 7.84
CA LYS A 730 -24.64 0.10 6.80
C LYS A 730 -25.50 -1.16 6.90
N ARG A 731 -25.73 -1.66 8.12
CA ARG A 731 -26.60 -2.83 8.32
C ARG A 731 -28.05 -2.58 7.97
N SER A 732 -28.61 -1.40 8.22
CA SER A 732 -29.98 -1.13 7.79
C SER A 732 -30.11 -1.16 6.26
N LEU A 733 -29.10 -0.65 5.54
CA LEU A 733 -29.09 -0.72 4.07
C LEU A 733 -28.95 -2.16 3.56
N LEU A 734 -28.14 -2.99 4.22
CA LEU A 734 -27.97 -4.41 3.86
C LEU A 734 -29.25 -5.25 4.02
N VAL A 735 -30.26 -4.76 4.74
CA VAL A 735 -31.56 -5.44 4.89
C VAL A 735 -32.56 -5.00 3.82
N GLU A 736 -32.34 -3.84 3.18
CA GLU A 736 -33.19 -3.30 2.11
C GLU A 736 -32.81 -3.82 0.70
N PHE A 737 -31.56 -4.27 0.52
CA PHE A 737 -31.08 -4.98 -0.66
C PHE A 737 -31.21 -6.50 -0.49
#